data_AF-A0AAE6SLS4-F1
#
_entry.id   AF-A0AAE6SLS4-F1
#
_cell.length_a   1.000
_cell.length_b   1.000
_cell.length_c   1.000
_cell.angle_alpha   90.00
_cell.angle_beta   90.00
_cell.angle_gamma   90.00
#
_symmetry.space_group_name_H-M   'P 1'
#
loop_
_entity.id
_entity.type
_entity.pdbx_description
1 polymer ?
#
loop_
_entity_poly.entity_id
_entity_poly.type
_entity_poly.pdbx_seq_one_letter_code
_entity_poly.pdbx_strand_id
1 'polypeptide(L)'
;MFVSKRWKTTLGAVLALGLLGTAPVQAADPVGVQTTLEGCRKDANFTFPDGGPFICPDADYTTGNLGKTWNELDLVPYRITLQAGNSAPASQMYTLGVVLDNEDAGKPGYDIISAPVLNVGKSSASCAAAQSTPQTPKNPGIGGTDISIYRLITVTQAKNTTCVYDYYGRLALGSHLFPGSSLHANLLAEDLGTGGAGARDVSIPVKEIEPQEISKTMTAHQGAEQTWNISKGTEDSLDFGNVCRSDAPTSLPVQITVTWTKAEVIGGKVAVNIVLNAKNPAARTITVELTDKLYKGSDNTGTLLDTYNEGPFDLAAGFNGMVAEFTVEFDAATAGKVGDWLHNEVSGTYTDKATGIPVPGTTTAVANAQIQQGEVTNASTTIKDVEEIDGMGLMYAVGVPSFGDFLDGYIADTQTDGEVGWQTTGQTDSGSITFDKMVYLDDPKRVTTGMLRDTAYLTASDGFAASTNELQIPIASSVMAKLMIEKSIPNFLDAGEKLEVTFHITRANDGSFSKTKVITFTGGGATTQSVTAWGLVPDTYYVEEVSSVFFAAGSDTGVPVGLADPRDPAEYPNPRTVDLQLEDGIATHCSATVDFQNVPTTEPAKAQVQKTTEPVLENSDDDYYWTFKLYGPDGGLLSMQDVGAGAGPSMFQTAGIDLLLTSEGTYTVVETAKAGWDLVSANPDSPIQDKVCDFVVDYPEDAGKVFSCSFLNRERGKAQVLKTMNGLPDLGSYSFTFVLRQGATTFSVGETLESMSANAGNGGTLVFTQELIPGQTYQICEIMLPGWLSSFGTFVPNAFMPPDGVVINPNIDNSILCGDFEVGPGETKVFNIDNTPPPGGRALTIGFWRNWASCAKSNGKQEPVLDQTLASFAGGGVYIGNLFVDTCQEAVRILSKQDVGSGKQKSSDPAFNMAAQLLAAKLNVQAGAGQCPNAVTAMVAGQAILDGPPPSYAVNFTGMGDYPKKGQFAAEANNLATTLDQYNNNYLCTGP
;
A
#
# COMPACT_ATOMS: atom_id res chain seq x y z
N MET A 1 -30.51 -1.43 -79.48
CA MET A 1 -29.52 -0.70 -80.32
C MET A 1 -28.64 -1.76 -80.98
N PHE A 2 -28.29 -1.62 -82.27
CA PHE A 2 -27.59 -2.65 -83.10
C PHE A 2 -28.34 -3.99 -83.35
N VAL A 3 -27.99 -4.82 -84.37
CA VAL A 3 -28.08 -4.58 -85.84
C VAL A 3 -27.85 -5.87 -86.68
N SER A 4 -28.70 -6.10 -87.71
CA SER A 4 -28.54 -7.07 -88.83
C SER A 4 -28.53 -8.59 -88.48
N LYS A 5 -28.76 -9.55 -89.39
CA LYS A 5 -28.95 -9.58 -90.87
C LYS A 5 -30.27 -10.32 -91.20
N ARG A 6 -31.07 -10.11 -92.27
CA ARG A 6 -30.90 -9.78 -93.72
C ARG A 6 -30.65 -10.97 -94.68
N TRP A 7 -31.75 -11.39 -95.34
CA TRP A 7 -31.95 -12.01 -96.68
C TRP A 7 -33.48 -11.87 -96.97
N LYS A 8 -34.08 -11.72 -98.16
CA LYS A 8 -33.67 -11.52 -99.58
C LYS A 8 -32.84 -12.62 -100.24
N THR A 9 -33.17 -13.17 -101.41
CA THR A 9 -34.24 -12.85 -102.41
C THR A 9 -34.67 -14.18 -103.12
N THR A 10 -35.46 -14.31 -104.21
CA THR A 10 -35.63 -13.48 -105.43
C THR A 10 -36.93 -13.87 -106.17
N LEU A 11 -37.46 -12.96 -106.99
CA LEU A 11 -38.51 -13.26 -107.97
C LEU A 11 -37.93 -14.09 -109.14
N GLY A 12 -38.64 -15.12 -109.62
CA GLY A 12 -38.24 -15.93 -110.77
C GLY A 12 -39.35 -16.01 -111.81
N ALA A 13 -39.30 -15.14 -112.82
CA ALA A 13 -40.29 -15.13 -113.90
C ALA A 13 -39.90 -16.09 -115.03
N VAL A 14 -40.80 -16.99 -115.41
CA VAL A 14 -40.74 -17.76 -116.65
C VAL A 14 -42.06 -17.52 -117.38
N LEU A 15 -41.99 -17.12 -118.66
CA LEU A 15 -43.13 -16.73 -119.47
C LEU A 15 -43.05 -17.42 -120.85
N ALA A 16 -44.20 -17.86 -121.37
CA ALA A 16 -44.36 -18.59 -122.63
C ALA A 16 -43.74 -20.02 -122.64
N LEU A 17 -44.17 -20.96 -123.49
CA LEU A 17 -45.21 -20.88 -124.54
C LEU A 17 -46.50 -21.64 -124.15
N GLY A 18 -47.60 -21.29 -124.81
CA GLY A 18 -48.91 -21.90 -124.56
C GLY A 18 -49.11 -23.26 -125.22
N LEU A 19 -49.81 -24.15 -124.51
CA LEU A 19 -50.51 -25.30 -125.06
C LEU A 19 -52.01 -25.03 -125.00
N LEU A 20 -52.70 -25.19 -126.13
CA LEU A 20 -54.16 -25.08 -126.22
C LEU A 20 -54.82 -26.29 -125.53
N GLY A 21 -55.00 -26.20 -124.21
CA GLY A 21 -55.74 -27.14 -123.38
C GLY A 21 -57.13 -26.59 -123.05
N THR A 22 -58.15 -27.41 -123.28
CA THR A 22 -59.57 -27.15 -122.96
C THR A 22 -59.78 -26.47 -121.61
N ALA A 23 -60.67 -25.47 -121.55
CA ALA A 23 -61.16 -24.95 -120.27
C ALA A 23 -61.70 -26.11 -119.41
N PRO A 24 -61.46 -26.11 -118.08
CA PRO A 24 -62.08 -27.09 -117.20
C PRO A 24 -63.60 -26.93 -117.30
N VAL A 25 -64.29 -28.04 -117.58
CA VAL A 25 -65.75 -28.04 -117.70
C VAL A 25 -66.31 -27.69 -116.33
N GLN A 26 -67.10 -26.61 -116.28
CA GLN A 26 -67.82 -26.21 -115.09
C GLN A 26 -68.69 -27.39 -114.62
N ALA A 27 -68.44 -27.87 -113.39
CA ALA A 27 -69.20 -28.95 -112.81
C ALA A 27 -70.68 -28.54 -112.73
N ALA A 28 -71.58 -29.46 -113.07
CA ALA A 28 -73.01 -29.20 -113.03
C ALA A 28 -73.58 -29.59 -111.66
N ASP A 29 -74.75 -29.06 -111.30
CA ASP A 29 -75.54 -29.57 -110.19
C ASP A 29 -75.79 -31.09 -110.36
N PRO A 30 -75.82 -31.87 -109.26
CA PRO A 30 -76.03 -33.32 -109.33
C PRO A 30 -77.40 -33.70 -109.92
N VAL A 31 -77.43 -34.17 -111.17
CA VAL A 31 -78.67 -34.52 -111.88
C VAL A 31 -79.09 -35.95 -111.54
N GLY A 32 -80.26 -36.09 -110.91
CA GLY A 32 -80.83 -37.40 -110.59
C GLY A 32 -80.08 -38.18 -109.50
N VAL A 33 -79.32 -37.49 -108.66
CA VAL A 33 -78.63 -38.06 -107.48
C VAL A 33 -79.39 -37.71 -106.22
N GLN A 34 -79.68 -38.70 -105.38
CA GLN A 34 -80.12 -38.48 -104.00
C GLN A 34 -78.89 -38.32 -103.11
N THR A 35 -78.79 -37.19 -102.41
CA THR A 35 -77.78 -36.92 -101.38
C THR A 35 -78.31 -37.27 -99.99
N THR A 36 -77.48 -37.94 -99.20
CA THR A 36 -77.68 -38.21 -97.77
C THR A 36 -76.39 -37.86 -97.03
N LEU A 37 -76.52 -37.16 -95.90
CA LEU A 37 -75.47 -37.01 -94.89
C LEU A 37 -75.92 -37.76 -93.64
N GLU A 38 -75.03 -38.58 -93.11
CA GLU A 38 -75.20 -39.30 -91.85
C GLU A 38 -74.03 -38.94 -90.94
N GLY A 39 -74.28 -38.68 -89.67
CA GLY A 39 -73.24 -38.62 -88.64
C GLY A 39 -73.29 -39.86 -87.77
N CYS A 40 -72.19 -40.16 -87.10
CA CYS A 40 -72.13 -41.30 -86.19
C CYS A 40 -72.72 -40.96 -84.82
N ARG A 41 -73.72 -41.73 -84.39
CA ARG A 41 -74.26 -41.75 -83.04
C ARG A 41 -73.50 -42.78 -82.20
N LYS A 42 -72.51 -42.29 -81.45
CA LYS A 42 -71.63 -43.12 -80.59
C LYS A 42 -72.40 -43.68 -79.40
N ASP A 43 -72.79 -44.94 -79.45
CA ASP A 43 -73.19 -45.68 -78.25
C ASP A 43 -71.93 -46.13 -77.46
N ALA A 44 -72.03 -46.21 -76.13
CA ALA A 44 -70.87 -46.31 -75.22
C ALA A 44 -70.05 -47.62 -75.28
N ASN A 45 -70.34 -48.52 -76.23
CA ASN A 45 -69.83 -49.89 -76.26
C ASN A 45 -68.87 -50.21 -77.43
N PHE A 46 -68.52 -49.22 -78.27
CA PHE A 46 -67.49 -49.40 -79.31
C PHE A 46 -66.38 -48.35 -79.22
N THR A 47 -65.20 -48.72 -79.71
CA THR A 47 -63.99 -47.90 -79.77
C THR A 47 -63.42 -47.92 -81.18
N PHE A 48 -62.68 -46.86 -81.55
CA PHE A 48 -61.95 -46.82 -82.83
C PHE A 48 -60.58 -47.49 -82.70
N PRO A 49 -60.06 -48.12 -83.78
CA PRO A 49 -58.69 -48.58 -83.81
C PRO A 49 -57.68 -47.42 -83.78
N ASP A 50 -56.55 -47.62 -83.12
CA ASP A 50 -55.46 -46.63 -83.08
C ASP A 50 -54.94 -46.33 -84.49
N GLY A 51 -54.84 -45.04 -84.83
CA GLY A 51 -54.51 -44.57 -86.18
C GLY A 51 -55.66 -44.65 -87.21
N GLY A 52 -56.84 -45.15 -86.80
CA GLY A 52 -58.03 -45.22 -87.64
C GLY A 52 -58.12 -46.48 -88.53
N PRO A 53 -59.06 -46.51 -89.49
CA PRO A 53 -59.92 -45.40 -89.92
C PRO A 53 -61.02 -45.08 -88.89
N PHE A 54 -61.30 -43.78 -88.71
CA PHE A 54 -62.37 -43.28 -87.85
C PHE A 54 -63.71 -43.38 -88.58
N ILE A 55 -64.25 -44.61 -88.64
CA ILE A 55 -65.51 -44.97 -89.30
C ILE A 55 -66.30 -45.81 -88.29
N CYS A 56 -67.59 -45.49 -88.12
CA CYS A 56 -68.45 -46.21 -87.17
C CYS A 56 -69.05 -47.51 -87.76
N PRO A 57 -69.58 -48.41 -86.92
CA PRO A 57 -70.44 -49.48 -87.37
C PRO A 57 -71.62 -48.93 -88.19
N ASP A 58 -72.03 -49.66 -89.24
CA ASP A 58 -73.02 -49.18 -90.19
C ASP A 58 -74.41 -48.88 -89.60
N ALA A 59 -74.74 -49.49 -88.46
CA ALA A 59 -76.01 -49.28 -87.76
C ALA A 59 -76.05 -47.98 -86.94
N ASP A 60 -74.88 -47.38 -86.67
CA ASP A 60 -74.73 -46.24 -85.76
C ASP A 60 -74.72 -44.90 -86.54
N TYR A 61 -74.68 -44.96 -87.87
CA TYR A 61 -74.85 -43.80 -88.74
C TYR A 61 -76.32 -43.36 -88.80
N THR A 62 -76.57 -42.05 -88.61
CA THR A 62 -77.91 -41.47 -88.54
C THR A 62 -78.00 -40.11 -89.23
N THR A 63 -79.12 -39.81 -89.87
CA THR A 63 -79.44 -38.51 -90.49
C THR A 63 -80.08 -37.53 -89.48
N GLY A 64 -79.66 -37.57 -88.22
CA GLY A 64 -80.28 -36.83 -87.12
C GLY A 64 -79.26 -36.34 -86.09
N ASN A 65 -79.73 -36.03 -84.88
CA ASN A 65 -78.83 -35.66 -83.78
C ASN A 65 -78.02 -36.87 -83.30
N LEU A 66 -76.73 -36.66 -83.05
CA LEU A 66 -75.74 -37.71 -82.81
C LEU A 66 -75.63 -38.15 -81.34
N GLY A 67 -76.42 -37.57 -80.44
CA GLY A 67 -76.46 -37.96 -79.04
C GLY A 67 -75.35 -37.33 -78.18
N LYS A 68 -75.24 -37.84 -76.95
CA LYS A 68 -74.69 -37.14 -75.77
C LYS A 68 -73.29 -37.61 -75.35
N THR A 69 -72.57 -38.21 -76.28
CA THR A 69 -71.43 -39.09 -76.00
C THR A 69 -70.14 -38.64 -76.67
N TRP A 70 -70.18 -37.52 -77.40
CA TRP A 70 -69.04 -36.92 -78.07
C TRP A 70 -68.43 -35.83 -77.19
N ASN A 71 -67.16 -35.99 -76.84
CA ASN A 71 -66.46 -35.12 -75.89
C ASN A 71 -65.38 -34.27 -76.56
N GLU A 72 -64.77 -33.33 -75.84
CA GLU A 72 -63.72 -32.49 -76.42
C GLU A 72 -62.57 -33.31 -76.98
N LEU A 73 -62.08 -32.88 -78.15
CA LEU A 73 -61.09 -33.55 -78.98
C LEU A 73 -61.58 -34.80 -79.72
N ASP A 74 -62.81 -35.31 -79.53
CA ASP A 74 -63.28 -36.48 -80.29
C ASP A 74 -63.28 -36.27 -81.81
N LEU A 75 -62.86 -37.30 -82.55
CA LEU A 75 -63.02 -37.39 -84.00
C LEU A 75 -64.38 -38.03 -84.29
N VAL A 76 -65.38 -37.21 -84.59
CA VAL A 76 -66.74 -37.62 -84.92
C VAL A 76 -66.80 -38.08 -86.37
N PRO A 77 -67.14 -39.35 -86.68
CA PRO A 77 -67.29 -39.79 -88.06
C PRO A 77 -68.58 -39.34 -88.71
N TYR A 78 -68.50 -39.10 -90.00
CA TYR A 78 -69.60 -38.73 -90.88
C TYR A 78 -69.51 -39.53 -92.19
N ARG A 79 -70.66 -39.70 -92.84
CA ARG A 79 -70.84 -40.48 -94.06
C ARG A 79 -71.70 -39.72 -95.05
N ILE A 80 -71.23 -39.67 -96.29
CA ILE A 80 -71.92 -39.04 -97.43
C ILE A 80 -72.31 -40.16 -98.38
N THR A 81 -73.61 -40.41 -98.51
CA THR A 81 -74.16 -41.41 -99.43
C THR A 81 -74.79 -40.71 -100.63
N LEU A 82 -74.29 -41.01 -101.83
CA LEU A 82 -74.68 -40.38 -103.10
C LEU A 82 -75.24 -41.44 -104.05
N GLN A 83 -76.56 -41.44 -104.29
CA GLN A 83 -77.24 -42.47 -105.06
C GLN A 83 -77.80 -41.91 -106.38
N ALA A 84 -77.13 -42.21 -107.50
CA ALA A 84 -77.56 -41.82 -108.85
C ALA A 84 -78.61 -42.80 -109.39
N GLY A 85 -79.84 -42.32 -109.60
CA GLY A 85 -80.96 -43.13 -110.09
C GLY A 85 -81.01 -43.32 -111.61
N ASN A 86 -82.10 -43.93 -112.10
CA ASN A 86 -82.33 -44.15 -113.54
C ASN A 86 -82.46 -42.85 -114.36
N SER A 87 -82.77 -41.72 -113.69
CA SER A 87 -82.84 -40.38 -114.27
C SER A 87 -81.50 -39.67 -114.41
N ALA A 88 -80.41 -40.23 -113.85
CA ALA A 88 -79.08 -39.65 -113.95
C ALA A 88 -78.46 -39.82 -115.35
N PRO A 89 -77.59 -38.88 -115.79
CA PRO A 89 -76.77 -39.05 -116.99
C PRO A 89 -75.89 -40.31 -116.93
N ALA A 90 -75.54 -40.87 -118.09
CA ALA A 90 -74.75 -42.12 -118.17
C ALA A 90 -73.45 -42.06 -117.34
N SER A 91 -72.79 -40.91 -117.36
CA SER A 91 -71.78 -40.48 -116.38
C SER A 91 -71.96 -38.97 -116.16
N GLN A 92 -71.72 -38.50 -114.94
CA GLN A 92 -71.73 -37.09 -114.58
C GLN A 92 -70.59 -36.75 -113.61
N MET A 93 -70.27 -35.46 -113.51
CA MET A 93 -69.31 -34.89 -112.55
C MET A 93 -69.93 -33.65 -111.92
N TYR A 94 -69.93 -33.59 -110.59
CA TYR A 94 -70.53 -32.53 -109.79
C TYR A 94 -69.71 -32.28 -108.52
N THR A 95 -69.84 -31.11 -107.92
CA THR A 95 -69.14 -30.73 -106.67
C THR A 95 -70.14 -30.51 -105.53
N LEU A 96 -69.77 -30.93 -104.31
CA LEU A 96 -70.52 -30.70 -103.08
C LEU A 96 -69.61 -30.06 -102.01
N GLY A 97 -70.18 -29.25 -101.13
CA GLY A 97 -69.49 -28.70 -99.96
C GLY A 97 -69.75 -29.55 -98.71
N VAL A 98 -68.69 -29.94 -98.01
CA VAL A 98 -68.76 -30.62 -96.71
C VAL A 98 -68.27 -29.64 -95.65
N VAL A 99 -69.11 -29.31 -94.67
CA VAL A 99 -68.93 -28.17 -93.77
C VAL A 99 -69.16 -28.56 -92.31
N LEU A 100 -68.37 -28.00 -91.38
CA LEU A 100 -68.55 -28.08 -89.93
C LEU A 100 -68.48 -26.68 -89.31
N ASP A 101 -69.21 -26.42 -88.22
CA ASP A 101 -69.12 -25.15 -87.48
C ASP A 101 -67.77 -25.03 -86.75
N ASN A 102 -67.07 -23.90 -86.87
CA ASN A 102 -65.68 -23.76 -86.41
C ASN A 102 -65.48 -22.76 -85.27
N GLU A 103 -66.15 -21.61 -85.31
CA GLU A 103 -66.11 -20.62 -84.22
C GLU A 103 -67.38 -19.78 -84.23
N ASP A 104 -67.92 -19.47 -83.05
CA ASP A 104 -68.96 -18.47 -82.86
C ASP A 104 -68.75 -17.71 -81.55
N ALA A 105 -68.89 -16.38 -81.57
CA ALA A 105 -68.65 -15.47 -80.44
C ALA A 105 -67.29 -15.68 -79.73
N GLY A 106 -66.25 -16.08 -80.45
CA GLY A 106 -64.92 -16.39 -79.90
C GLY A 106 -64.84 -17.71 -79.12
N LYS A 107 -65.75 -18.65 -79.37
CA LYS A 107 -65.74 -20.02 -78.83
C LYS A 107 -65.65 -21.04 -79.98
N PRO A 108 -64.71 -21.99 -79.93
CA PRO A 108 -64.49 -22.90 -81.05
C PRO A 108 -65.52 -24.04 -81.08
N GLY A 109 -65.75 -24.62 -82.25
CA GLY A 109 -66.67 -25.73 -82.50
C GLY A 109 -65.90 -27.00 -82.87
N TYR A 110 -65.80 -27.28 -84.17
CA TYR A 110 -64.83 -28.24 -84.73
C TYR A 110 -63.58 -27.49 -85.21
N ASP A 111 -62.37 -27.98 -84.90
CA ASP A 111 -61.12 -27.37 -85.37
C ASP A 111 -60.54 -28.06 -86.62
N ILE A 112 -60.86 -29.33 -86.82
CA ILE A 112 -60.46 -30.12 -87.99
C ILE A 112 -61.69 -30.74 -88.66
N ILE A 113 -61.71 -30.71 -89.99
CA ILE A 113 -62.45 -31.66 -90.83
C ILE A 113 -61.42 -32.54 -91.55
N SER A 114 -61.73 -33.81 -91.86
CA SER A 114 -60.87 -34.68 -92.67
C SER A 114 -61.21 -34.58 -94.18
N ALA A 115 -60.41 -35.20 -95.04
CA ALA A 115 -60.74 -35.34 -96.46
C ALA A 115 -61.64 -36.58 -96.65
N PRO A 116 -62.80 -36.51 -97.33
CA PRO A 116 -63.69 -37.66 -97.51
C PRO A 116 -63.06 -38.79 -98.35
N VAL A 117 -63.03 -39.99 -97.77
CA VAL A 117 -62.42 -41.20 -98.35
C VAL A 117 -63.50 -42.14 -98.88
N LEU A 118 -63.30 -42.71 -100.06
CA LEU A 118 -64.26 -43.65 -100.67
C LEU A 118 -64.39 -44.93 -99.82
N ASN A 119 -65.60 -45.20 -99.33
CA ASN A 119 -65.92 -46.48 -98.73
C ASN A 119 -66.18 -47.51 -99.84
N VAL A 120 -65.13 -48.27 -100.19
CA VAL A 120 -65.17 -49.30 -101.25
C VAL A 120 -66.11 -50.47 -100.95
N GLY A 121 -66.46 -50.72 -99.68
CA GLY A 121 -67.39 -51.79 -99.29
C GLY A 121 -68.87 -51.43 -99.45
N LYS A 122 -69.20 -50.14 -99.41
CA LYS A 122 -70.56 -49.60 -99.65
C LYS A 122 -70.77 -49.05 -101.06
N SER A 123 -69.69 -48.73 -101.75
CA SER A 123 -69.75 -48.11 -103.07
C SER A 123 -69.89 -49.13 -104.21
N SER A 124 -70.53 -48.71 -105.30
CA SER A 124 -70.55 -49.45 -106.56
C SER A 124 -69.15 -49.48 -107.18
N ALA A 125 -68.79 -50.58 -107.85
CA ALA A 125 -67.42 -50.80 -108.36
C ALA A 125 -66.90 -49.77 -109.40
N SER A 126 -67.77 -48.88 -109.90
CA SER A 126 -67.43 -47.77 -110.79
C SER A 126 -67.22 -46.42 -110.07
N CYS A 127 -67.37 -46.36 -108.76
CA CYS A 127 -67.08 -45.16 -107.96
C CYS A 127 -65.58 -44.97 -107.77
N ALA A 128 -65.10 -43.73 -107.86
CA ALA A 128 -63.71 -43.36 -107.63
C ALA A 128 -63.57 -42.51 -106.34
N ALA A 129 -62.35 -42.31 -105.86
CA ALA A 129 -62.11 -41.36 -104.77
C ALA A 129 -62.50 -39.94 -105.21
N ALA A 130 -63.18 -39.19 -104.33
CA ALA A 130 -63.52 -37.80 -104.59
C ALA A 130 -62.26 -36.93 -104.60
N GLN A 131 -62.19 -35.96 -105.52
CA GLN A 131 -61.15 -34.93 -105.46
C GLN A 131 -61.56 -33.92 -104.39
N SER A 132 -60.71 -33.67 -103.40
CA SER A 132 -61.08 -32.84 -102.24
C SER A 132 -60.09 -31.71 -102.00
N THR A 133 -60.59 -30.53 -101.66
CA THR A 133 -59.77 -29.34 -101.36
C THR A 133 -59.04 -29.47 -100.01
N PRO A 134 -58.06 -28.61 -99.71
CA PRO A 134 -57.67 -28.34 -98.33
C PRO A 134 -58.87 -27.87 -97.48
N GLN A 135 -58.80 -28.11 -96.17
CA GLN A 135 -59.70 -27.49 -95.20
C GLN A 135 -59.56 -25.97 -95.32
N THR A 136 -60.68 -25.28 -95.49
CA THR A 136 -60.72 -23.84 -95.74
C THR A 136 -61.76 -23.21 -94.80
N PRO A 137 -61.47 -22.08 -94.12
CA PRO A 137 -62.47 -21.37 -93.33
C PRO A 137 -63.43 -20.57 -94.23
N LYS A 138 -64.69 -20.50 -93.82
CA LYS A 138 -65.77 -19.71 -94.43
C LYS A 138 -66.26 -18.70 -93.39
N ASN A 139 -66.05 -17.42 -93.69
CA ASN A 139 -66.59 -16.28 -92.94
C ASN A 139 -67.53 -15.46 -93.87
N PRO A 140 -68.66 -14.93 -93.37
CA PRO A 140 -69.40 -15.48 -92.22
C PRO A 140 -69.67 -16.98 -92.44
N GLY A 141 -69.83 -17.75 -91.38
CA GLY A 141 -70.12 -19.18 -91.45
C GLY A 141 -71.50 -19.50 -92.05
N ILE A 142 -71.86 -20.78 -91.98
CA ILE A 142 -73.16 -21.30 -92.39
C ILE A 142 -74.10 -21.30 -91.17
N GLY A 143 -75.42 -21.28 -91.38
CA GLY A 143 -76.42 -21.40 -90.32
C GLY A 143 -76.61 -20.17 -89.41
N GLY A 144 -75.60 -19.32 -89.28
CA GLY A 144 -75.58 -18.14 -88.42
C GLY A 144 -74.24 -17.94 -87.68
N THR A 145 -73.43 -18.99 -87.63
CA THR A 145 -72.09 -19.09 -87.04
C THR A 145 -71.11 -18.07 -87.63
N ASP A 146 -70.24 -17.45 -86.81
CA ASP A 146 -69.18 -16.54 -87.27
C ASP A 146 -68.22 -17.19 -88.31
N ILE A 147 -67.76 -18.42 -88.04
CA ILE A 147 -66.86 -19.17 -88.93
C ILE A 147 -67.27 -20.65 -89.01
N SER A 148 -67.37 -21.19 -90.23
CA SER A 148 -67.44 -22.64 -90.48
C SER A 148 -66.19 -23.11 -91.24
N ILE A 149 -65.72 -24.34 -91.04
CA ILE A 149 -64.65 -24.96 -91.84
C ILE A 149 -65.26 -25.89 -92.90
N TYR A 150 -64.72 -25.88 -94.12
CA TYR A 150 -65.23 -26.72 -95.20
C TYR A 150 -64.15 -27.36 -96.07
N ARG A 151 -64.57 -28.37 -96.83
CA ARG A 151 -63.93 -28.85 -98.05
C ARG A 151 -64.95 -28.92 -99.17
N LEU A 152 -64.55 -28.60 -100.40
CA LEU A 152 -65.28 -29.03 -101.58
C LEU A 152 -64.84 -30.45 -101.96
N ILE A 153 -65.78 -31.27 -102.43
CA ILE A 153 -65.54 -32.58 -103.03
C ILE A 153 -66.14 -32.65 -104.43
N THR A 154 -65.30 -32.89 -105.44
CA THR A 154 -65.75 -33.17 -106.81
C THR A 154 -65.83 -34.68 -107.00
N VAL A 155 -67.04 -35.15 -107.36
CA VAL A 155 -67.39 -36.57 -107.51
C VAL A 155 -67.68 -36.87 -108.97
N THR A 156 -67.17 -37.98 -109.47
CA THR A 156 -67.56 -38.56 -110.77
C THR A 156 -68.39 -39.80 -110.54
N GLN A 157 -69.59 -39.88 -111.14
CA GLN A 157 -70.55 -40.95 -110.88
C GLN A 157 -71.31 -41.37 -112.14
N ALA A 158 -71.50 -42.68 -112.31
CA ALA A 158 -72.34 -43.26 -113.36
C ALA A 158 -73.79 -43.45 -112.87
N LYS A 159 -74.78 -43.43 -113.78
CA LYS A 159 -76.18 -43.74 -113.42
C LYS A 159 -76.35 -45.14 -112.83
N ASN A 160 -77.37 -45.32 -112.00
CA ASN A 160 -77.66 -46.55 -111.27
C ASN A 160 -76.48 -47.04 -110.41
N THR A 161 -75.86 -46.12 -109.68
CA THR A 161 -74.79 -46.42 -108.71
C THR A 161 -75.02 -45.71 -107.39
N THR A 162 -74.49 -46.28 -106.32
CA THR A 162 -74.32 -45.63 -105.02
C THR A 162 -72.82 -45.46 -104.77
N CYS A 163 -72.37 -44.25 -104.48
CA CYS A 163 -71.01 -43.96 -104.01
C CYS A 163 -71.10 -43.42 -102.58
N VAL A 164 -70.23 -43.92 -101.69
CA VAL A 164 -70.24 -43.58 -100.27
C VAL A 164 -68.85 -43.10 -99.85
N TYR A 165 -68.80 -41.97 -99.15
CA TYR A 165 -67.55 -41.38 -98.66
C TYR A 165 -67.63 -41.14 -97.16
N ASP A 166 -66.62 -41.61 -96.42
CA ASP A 166 -66.51 -41.42 -94.98
C ASP A 166 -65.48 -40.33 -94.66
N TYR A 167 -65.77 -39.47 -93.70
CA TYR A 167 -64.89 -38.42 -93.19
C TYR A 167 -65.07 -38.26 -91.67
N TYR A 168 -64.27 -37.42 -91.02
CA TYR A 168 -64.46 -37.08 -89.60
C TYR A 168 -64.26 -35.59 -89.32
N GLY A 169 -64.83 -35.12 -88.20
CA GLY A 169 -64.60 -33.79 -87.63
C GLY A 169 -64.03 -33.89 -86.22
N ARG A 170 -63.00 -33.11 -85.88
CA ARG A 170 -62.47 -33.02 -84.51
C ARG A 170 -63.20 -31.93 -83.75
N LEU A 171 -63.84 -32.27 -82.63
CA LEU A 171 -64.35 -31.28 -81.67
C LEU A 171 -63.17 -30.54 -81.02
N ALA A 172 -63.21 -29.20 -80.98
CA ALA A 172 -62.10 -28.38 -80.50
C ALA A 172 -61.95 -28.45 -78.96
N LEU A 173 -60.77 -28.03 -78.48
CA LEU A 173 -60.59 -27.65 -77.08
C LEU A 173 -61.40 -26.37 -76.80
N GLY A 174 -62.27 -26.39 -75.81
CA GLY A 174 -63.26 -25.32 -75.56
C GLY A 174 -64.59 -25.48 -76.32
N SER A 175 -64.82 -26.57 -77.06
CA SER A 175 -66.08 -26.80 -77.79
C SER A 175 -67.31 -27.02 -76.91
N HIS A 176 -67.13 -27.40 -75.64
CA HIS A 176 -68.21 -27.39 -74.64
C HIS A 176 -68.75 -25.99 -74.33
N LEU A 177 -68.04 -24.92 -74.72
CA LEU A 177 -68.42 -23.52 -74.52
C LEU A 177 -69.07 -22.86 -75.74
N PHE A 178 -69.24 -23.59 -76.86
CA PHE A 178 -69.79 -23.02 -78.09
C PHE A 178 -71.21 -22.44 -77.87
N PRO A 179 -71.52 -21.21 -78.32
CA PRO A 179 -72.78 -20.53 -78.04
C PRO A 179 -73.95 -21.10 -78.85
N GLY A 180 -74.46 -22.26 -78.46
CA GLY A 180 -75.60 -22.88 -79.11
C GLY A 180 -76.27 -23.98 -78.30
N SER A 181 -77.35 -24.53 -78.86
CA SER A 181 -77.89 -25.83 -78.42
C SER A 181 -77.16 -26.99 -79.08
N SER A 182 -76.57 -26.81 -80.26
CA SER A 182 -75.85 -27.86 -81.00
C SER A 182 -74.78 -27.30 -81.94
N LEU A 183 -73.79 -28.14 -82.25
CA LEU A 183 -72.79 -27.96 -83.31
C LEU A 183 -73.20 -28.76 -84.54
N HIS A 184 -73.19 -28.16 -85.72
CA HIS A 184 -73.72 -28.75 -86.94
C HIS A 184 -72.63 -29.22 -87.93
N ALA A 185 -72.97 -30.27 -88.67
CA ALA A 185 -72.25 -30.76 -89.82
C ALA A 185 -73.19 -30.74 -91.04
N ASN A 186 -72.77 -30.07 -92.11
CA ASN A 186 -73.62 -29.79 -93.27
C ASN A 186 -73.02 -30.35 -94.56
N LEU A 187 -73.90 -30.89 -95.42
CA LEU A 187 -73.61 -31.23 -96.82
C LEU A 187 -74.41 -30.29 -97.72
N LEU A 188 -73.71 -29.49 -98.52
CA LEU A 188 -74.23 -28.37 -99.31
C LEU A 188 -73.82 -28.49 -100.79
N ALA A 189 -74.33 -27.60 -101.64
CA ALA A 189 -73.84 -27.44 -103.01
C ALA A 189 -72.46 -26.74 -103.05
N GLU A 190 -71.86 -26.62 -104.25
CA GLU A 190 -70.55 -26.00 -104.45
C GLU A 190 -70.47 -24.53 -104.04
N ASP A 191 -71.59 -23.79 -104.08
CA ASP A 191 -71.71 -22.41 -103.61
C ASP A 191 -71.80 -22.26 -102.09
N LEU A 192 -71.87 -23.38 -101.35
CA LEU A 192 -72.18 -23.48 -99.92
C LEU A 192 -73.56 -22.88 -99.54
N GLY A 193 -74.49 -22.85 -100.48
CA GLY A 193 -75.86 -22.37 -100.28
C GLY A 193 -76.73 -23.36 -99.49
N THR A 194 -77.57 -22.84 -98.60
CA THR A 194 -78.52 -23.61 -97.77
C THR A 194 -79.92 -23.74 -98.38
N GLY A 195 -80.19 -23.09 -99.52
CA GLY A 195 -81.50 -23.07 -100.17
C GLY A 195 -81.59 -24.03 -101.36
N GLY A 196 -82.18 -25.21 -101.17
CA GLY A 196 -82.44 -26.16 -102.25
C GLY A 196 -82.55 -27.62 -101.77
N ALA A 197 -82.93 -28.53 -102.66
CA ALA A 197 -83.19 -29.93 -102.32
C ALA A 197 -81.95 -30.75 -101.88
N GLY A 198 -80.75 -30.19 -102.00
CA GLY A 198 -79.48 -30.87 -101.71
C GLY A 198 -78.98 -30.80 -100.26
N ALA A 199 -79.37 -29.77 -99.51
CA ALA A 199 -78.83 -29.48 -98.17
C ALA A 199 -79.18 -30.58 -97.15
N ARG A 200 -78.20 -31.04 -96.36
CA ARG A 200 -78.38 -31.99 -95.25
C ARG A 200 -77.62 -31.52 -94.02
N ASP A 201 -78.18 -31.77 -92.85
CA ASP A 201 -77.68 -31.38 -91.53
C ASP A 201 -77.69 -32.61 -90.59
N VAL A 202 -76.64 -32.74 -89.77
CA VAL A 202 -76.59 -33.60 -88.58
C VAL A 202 -75.85 -32.87 -87.45
N SER A 203 -76.28 -33.04 -86.20
CA SER A 203 -75.86 -32.15 -85.09
C SER A 203 -75.50 -32.85 -83.78
N ILE A 204 -74.64 -32.22 -82.97
CA ILE A 204 -74.22 -32.69 -81.63
C ILE A 204 -74.65 -31.68 -80.56
N PRO A 205 -75.31 -32.08 -79.44
CA PRO A 205 -75.65 -31.17 -78.35
C PRO A 205 -74.41 -30.63 -77.63
N VAL A 206 -74.24 -29.30 -77.57
CA VAL A 206 -73.01 -28.69 -77.00
C VAL A 206 -72.87 -28.94 -75.49
N LYS A 207 -73.97 -28.81 -74.74
CA LYS A 207 -73.98 -28.85 -73.26
C LYS A 207 -73.62 -30.21 -72.64
N GLU A 208 -73.37 -31.20 -73.48
CA GLU A 208 -73.15 -32.60 -73.12
C GLU A 208 -71.77 -33.09 -73.61
N ILE A 209 -70.98 -32.21 -74.23
CA ILE A 209 -69.57 -32.39 -74.54
C ILE A 209 -68.78 -32.21 -73.22
N GLU A 210 -68.13 -33.26 -72.72
CA GLU A 210 -67.25 -33.10 -71.55
C GLU A 210 -65.92 -32.42 -71.91
N PRO A 211 -65.43 -31.49 -71.07
CA PRO A 211 -64.18 -30.76 -71.31
C PRO A 211 -62.92 -31.56 -70.95
N GLN A 212 -61.83 -31.26 -71.64
CA GLN A 212 -60.48 -31.58 -71.16
C GLN A 212 -60.18 -30.69 -69.94
N GLU A 213 -59.69 -31.27 -68.84
CA GLU A 213 -59.44 -30.53 -67.59
C GLU A 213 -58.03 -30.84 -67.06
N ILE A 214 -57.45 -29.88 -66.35
CA ILE A 214 -56.28 -30.09 -65.48
C ILE A 214 -56.57 -29.48 -64.11
N SER A 215 -56.01 -30.07 -63.04
CA SER A 215 -56.13 -29.54 -61.68
C SER A 215 -54.88 -29.85 -60.87
N LYS A 216 -54.70 -29.14 -59.75
CA LYS A 216 -53.49 -29.24 -58.94
C LYS A 216 -53.72 -28.95 -57.46
N THR A 217 -52.85 -29.47 -56.62
CA THR A 217 -52.73 -29.12 -55.20
C THR A 217 -51.28 -28.81 -54.85
N MET A 218 -51.08 -28.01 -53.79
CA MET A 218 -49.77 -27.63 -53.29
C MET A 218 -49.80 -27.55 -51.76
N THR A 219 -48.70 -27.96 -51.11
CA THR A 219 -48.45 -27.75 -49.67
C THR A 219 -47.02 -27.24 -49.47
N ALA A 220 -46.76 -26.51 -48.38
CA ALA A 220 -45.46 -25.92 -48.12
C ALA A 220 -45.12 -25.94 -46.62
N HIS A 221 -43.95 -26.46 -46.26
CA HIS A 221 -43.48 -26.60 -44.88
C HIS A 221 -42.03 -26.13 -44.75
N GLN A 222 -41.69 -25.46 -43.65
CA GLN A 222 -40.33 -25.05 -43.33
C GLN A 222 -39.78 -25.86 -42.15
N GLY A 223 -38.66 -26.56 -42.34
CA GLY A 223 -37.97 -27.25 -41.25
C GLY A 223 -37.34 -26.29 -40.24
N ALA A 224 -36.93 -26.79 -39.07
CA ALA A 224 -36.33 -25.97 -38.02
C ALA A 224 -35.24 -26.73 -37.24
N GLU A 225 -34.21 -26.01 -36.79
CA GLU A 225 -33.14 -26.53 -35.95
C GLU A 225 -33.03 -25.69 -34.66
N GLN A 226 -33.04 -26.36 -33.50
CA GLN A 226 -32.80 -25.73 -32.22
C GLN A 226 -31.30 -25.74 -31.88
N THR A 227 -30.61 -24.63 -32.13
CA THR A 227 -29.22 -24.46 -31.69
C THR A 227 -29.14 -24.33 -30.17
N TRP A 228 -28.17 -25.01 -29.57
CA TRP A 228 -27.79 -24.91 -28.16
C TRP A 228 -26.34 -24.44 -28.03
N ASN A 229 -26.07 -23.54 -27.08
CA ASN A 229 -24.72 -23.17 -26.71
C ASN A 229 -24.43 -23.64 -25.28
N ILE A 230 -23.15 -23.95 -24.98
CA ILE A 230 -22.66 -24.19 -23.63
C ILE A 230 -21.49 -23.26 -23.31
N SER A 231 -21.40 -22.82 -22.06
CA SER A 231 -20.34 -21.98 -21.53
C SER A 231 -20.07 -22.31 -20.07
N LYS A 232 -18.87 -22.00 -19.59
CA LYS A 232 -18.51 -22.02 -18.16
C LYS A 232 -18.18 -20.59 -17.71
N GLY A 233 -18.31 -20.35 -16.40
CA GLY A 233 -17.79 -19.15 -15.76
C GLY A 233 -16.26 -19.05 -15.85
N THR A 234 -15.72 -17.91 -15.41
CA THR A 234 -14.29 -17.62 -15.43
C THR A 234 -13.80 -17.30 -14.02
N GLU A 235 -12.91 -18.14 -13.50
CA GLU A 235 -12.05 -17.83 -12.34
C GLU A 235 -10.61 -17.80 -12.87
N ASP A 236 -9.85 -16.75 -12.53
CA ASP A 236 -8.56 -16.49 -13.20
C ASP A 236 -7.38 -17.30 -12.63
N SER A 237 -7.37 -17.56 -11.31
CA SER A 237 -6.35 -18.35 -10.60
C SER A 237 -6.70 -18.55 -9.12
N LEU A 238 -6.09 -19.54 -8.47
CA LEU A 238 -6.14 -19.74 -7.02
C LEU A 238 -4.74 -19.63 -6.41
N ASP A 239 -4.48 -18.57 -5.65
CA ASP A 239 -3.22 -18.41 -4.90
C ASP A 239 -3.46 -18.60 -3.40
N PHE A 240 -2.88 -19.66 -2.82
CA PHE A 240 -2.82 -19.87 -1.37
C PHE A 240 -1.95 -18.82 -0.66
N GLY A 241 -1.24 -17.98 -1.44
CA GLY A 241 -0.42 -16.89 -0.97
C GLY A 241 0.85 -17.38 -0.31
N ASN A 242 1.41 -16.55 0.57
CA ASN A 242 2.58 -16.92 1.36
C ASN A 242 2.18 -17.92 2.46
N VAL A 243 2.47 -19.21 2.25
CA VAL A 243 2.10 -20.29 3.18
C VAL A 243 2.69 -20.14 4.59
N CYS A 244 3.76 -19.35 4.74
CA CYS A 244 4.38 -19.02 6.02
C CYS A 244 3.63 -17.98 6.87
N ARG A 245 2.47 -17.52 6.41
CA ARG A 245 1.57 -16.74 7.26
C ARG A 245 0.70 -17.66 8.10
N SER A 246 0.49 -17.29 9.37
CA SER A 246 -0.43 -18.00 10.28
C SER A 246 -1.89 -17.97 9.82
N ASP A 247 -2.27 -17.01 8.98
CA ASP A 247 -3.59 -16.86 8.37
C ASP A 247 -3.65 -17.33 6.89
N ALA A 248 -2.58 -17.93 6.36
CA ALA A 248 -2.64 -18.52 5.02
C ALA A 248 -3.67 -19.67 4.99
N PRO A 249 -4.54 -19.75 3.97
CA PRO A 249 -5.55 -20.80 3.88
C PRO A 249 -4.92 -22.20 3.77
N THR A 250 -5.63 -23.22 4.27
CA THR A 250 -5.42 -24.63 3.93
C THR A 250 -6.37 -25.10 2.83
N SER A 251 -7.42 -24.32 2.54
CA SER A 251 -8.39 -24.55 1.48
C SER A 251 -8.92 -23.25 0.91
N LEU A 252 -9.12 -23.18 -0.41
CA LEU A 252 -9.73 -22.06 -1.12
C LEU A 252 -11.05 -22.49 -1.79
N PRO A 253 -12.14 -21.71 -1.65
CA PRO A 253 -13.35 -21.93 -2.43
C PRO A 253 -13.16 -21.49 -3.88
N VAL A 254 -13.81 -22.18 -4.81
CA VAL A 254 -14.03 -21.71 -6.18
C VAL A 254 -15.45 -22.09 -6.63
N GLN A 255 -16.13 -21.17 -7.30
CA GLN A 255 -17.48 -21.41 -7.85
C GLN A 255 -17.40 -21.47 -9.36
N ILE A 256 -17.75 -22.62 -9.95
CA ILE A 256 -17.73 -22.78 -11.40
C ILE A 256 -19.16 -23.02 -11.89
N THR A 257 -19.69 -22.06 -12.65
CA THR A 257 -21.04 -22.12 -13.22
C THR A 257 -20.99 -22.68 -14.64
N VAL A 258 -21.63 -23.83 -14.88
CA VAL A 258 -21.95 -24.31 -16.24
C VAL A 258 -23.28 -23.69 -16.65
N THR A 259 -23.33 -23.06 -17.84
CA THR A 259 -24.53 -22.44 -18.40
C THR A 259 -24.78 -22.95 -19.81
N TRP A 260 -26.02 -23.37 -20.10
CA TRP A 260 -26.48 -23.72 -21.43
C TRP A 260 -27.62 -22.81 -21.89
N THR A 261 -27.56 -22.33 -23.13
CA THR A 261 -28.56 -21.43 -23.69
C THR A 261 -29.19 -21.99 -24.96
N LYS A 262 -30.52 -22.00 -24.96
CA LYS A 262 -31.40 -22.29 -26.08
C LYS A 262 -31.51 -21.03 -26.95
N ALA A 263 -30.96 -21.08 -28.16
CA ALA A 263 -30.98 -19.93 -29.08
C ALA A 263 -32.34 -19.77 -29.78
N GLU A 264 -32.52 -18.67 -30.52
CA GLU A 264 -33.66 -18.57 -31.45
C GLU A 264 -33.54 -19.63 -32.56
N VAL A 265 -34.67 -20.25 -32.90
CA VAL A 265 -34.75 -21.31 -33.90
C VAL A 265 -34.42 -20.75 -35.29
N ILE A 266 -33.38 -21.29 -35.92
CA ILE A 266 -33.05 -20.95 -37.30
C ILE A 266 -34.00 -21.74 -38.21
N GLY A 267 -34.84 -21.02 -38.95
CA GLY A 267 -35.74 -21.61 -39.94
C GLY A 267 -34.94 -22.19 -41.10
N GLY A 268 -35.04 -23.51 -41.29
CA GLY A 268 -34.37 -24.25 -42.36
C GLY A 268 -35.03 -24.04 -43.73
N LYS A 269 -34.81 -24.99 -44.64
CA LYS A 269 -35.41 -24.95 -45.99
C LYS A 269 -36.94 -25.04 -45.96
N VAL A 270 -37.54 -24.45 -46.99
CA VAL A 270 -38.96 -24.60 -47.34
C VAL A 270 -39.09 -25.71 -48.37
N ALA A 271 -39.72 -26.82 -47.98
CA ALA A 271 -40.12 -27.88 -48.89
C ALA A 271 -41.55 -27.62 -49.41
N VAL A 272 -41.74 -27.73 -50.71
CA VAL A 272 -43.03 -27.50 -51.40
C VAL A 272 -43.39 -28.75 -52.20
N ASN A 273 -44.46 -29.44 -51.81
CA ASN A 273 -45.00 -30.58 -52.55
C ASN A 273 -46.09 -30.08 -53.52
N ILE A 274 -46.02 -30.53 -54.77
CA ILE A 274 -46.92 -30.17 -55.87
C ILE A 274 -47.46 -31.46 -56.50
N VAL A 275 -48.77 -31.53 -56.67
CA VAL A 275 -49.46 -32.65 -57.34
C VAL A 275 -50.26 -32.12 -58.52
N LEU A 276 -50.06 -32.72 -59.69
CA LEU A 276 -50.73 -32.38 -60.95
C LEU A 276 -51.64 -33.52 -61.42
N ASN A 277 -52.87 -33.17 -61.81
CA ASN A 277 -53.89 -34.08 -62.29
C ASN A 277 -54.41 -33.62 -63.65
N ALA A 278 -54.85 -34.56 -64.50
CA ALA A 278 -55.45 -34.28 -65.79
C ALA A 278 -56.65 -35.20 -66.07
N LYS A 279 -57.54 -34.74 -66.95
CA LYS A 279 -58.75 -35.45 -67.39
C LYS A 279 -58.85 -35.42 -68.91
N ASN A 280 -58.89 -36.60 -69.53
CA ASN A 280 -59.17 -36.79 -70.95
C ASN A 280 -60.51 -37.52 -71.14
N PRO A 281 -61.63 -36.81 -71.40
CA PRO A 281 -62.91 -37.44 -71.69
C PRO A 281 -63.05 -37.98 -73.12
N ALA A 282 -62.06 -37.78 -74.02
CA ALA A 282 -62.15 -38.25 -75.40
C ALA A 282 -62.16 -39.79 -75.49
N ALA A 283 -62.69 -40.33 -76.59
CA ALA A 283 -62.79 -41.76 -76.90
C ALA A 283 -61.44 -42.44 -77.22
N ARG A 284 -60.33 -41.71 -77.17
CA ARG A 284 -58.99 -42.17 -77.54
C ARG A 284 -57.91 -41.48 -76.71
N THR A 285 -56.69 -41.97 -76.82
CA THR A 285 -55.52 -41.36 -76.19
C THR A 285 -55.25 -39.95 -76.71
N ILE A 286 -55.11 -38.99 -75.80
CA ILE A 286 -54.66 -37.62 -76.07
C ILE A 286 -53.35 -37.41 -75.32
N THR A 287 -52.34 -36.84 -75.98
CA THR A 287 -51.08 -36.45 -75.32
C THR A 287 -51.24 -35.06 -74.72
N VAL A 288 -50.88 -34.86 -73.45
CA VAL A 288 -50.80 -33.54 -72.81
C VAL A 288 -49.37 -33.23 -72.37
N GLU A 289 -48.94 -31.99 -72.55
CA GLU A 289 -47.69 -31.42 -72.01
C GLU A 289 -48.03 -30.26 -71.08
N LEU A 290 -47.51 -30.29 -69.86
CA LEU A 290 -47.80 -29.32 -68.80
C LEU A 290 -46.58 -28.42 -68.52
N THR A 291 -46.76 -27.11 -68.49
CA THR A 291 -45.79 -26.17 -67.93
C THR A 291 -46.31 -25.67 -66.58
N ASP A 292 -45.56 -25.92 -65.52
CA ASP A 292 -45.87 -25.52 -64.16
C ASP A 292 -44.96 -24.37 -63.70
N LYS A 293 -45.50 -23.38 -62.99
CA LYS A 293 -44.76 -22.19 -62.54
C LYS A 293 -45.05 -21.90 -61.08
N LEU A 294 -44.01 -21.86 -60.27
CA LEU A 294 -44.10 -21.58 -58.84
C LEU A 294 -43.62 -20.15 -58.57
N TYR A 295 -44.41 -19.37 -57.84
CA TYR A 295 -44.18 -17.97 -57.50
C TYR A 295 -44.23 -17.76 -55.99
N LYS A 296 -43.46 -16.80 -55.48
CA LYS A 296 -43.55 -16.27 -54.12
C LYS A 296 -44.62 -15.19 -54.04
N GLY A 297 -45.67 -15.42 -53.25
CA GLY A 297 -46.84 -14.54 -53.12
C GLY A 297 -48.16 -15.33 -53.12
N SER A 298 -49.28 -14.62 -53.08
CA SER A 298 -50.64 -15.20 -53.20
C SER A 298 -51.19 -15.23 -54.64
N ASP A 299 -50.41 -14.71 -55.60
CA ASP A 299 -50.71 -14.59 -57.02
C ASP A 299 -49.41 -14.61 -57.85
N ASN A 300 -49.54 -14.59 -59.18
CA ASN A 300 -48.43 -14.63 -60.13
C ASN A 300 -47.76 -13.26 -60.42
N THR A 301 -48.05 -12.21 -59.62
CA THR A 301 -47.32 -10.92 -59.71
C THR A 301 -46.00 -10.91 -58.93
N GLY A 302 -45.81 -11.89 -58.04
CA GLY A 302 -44.62 -12.07 -57.24
C GLY A 302 -43.42 -12.68 -57.99
N THR A 303 -42.37 -13.01 -57.25
CA THR A 303 -41.14 -13.55 -57.86
C THR A 303 -41.35 -15.00 -58.29
N LEU A 304 -41.18 -15.28 -59.59
CA LEU A 304 -41.08 -16.64 -60.12
C LEU A 304 -39.89 -17.35 -59.45
N LEU A 305 -40.16 -18.43 -58.72
CA LEU A 305 -39.17 -19.26 -58.06
C LEU A 305 -38.58 -20.28 -59.04
N ASP A 306 -39.43 -20.98 -59.82
CA ASP A 306 -38.98 -21.87 -60.91
C ASP A 306 -40.11 -22.16 -61.93
N THR A 307 -39.78 -22.89 -63.01
CA THR A 307 -40.70 -23.38 -64.04
C THR A 307 -40.40 -24.83 -64.42
N TYR A 308 -41.27 -25.76 -64.02
CA TYR A 308 -41.19 -27.18 -64.33
C TYR A 308 -41.95 -27.50 -65.62
N ASN A 309 -41.53 -28.52 -66.36
CA ASN A 309 -42.18 -28.93 -67.60
C ASN A 309 -42.38 -30.44 -67.55
N GLU A 310 -43.64 -30.85 -67.39
CA GLU A 310 -44.04 -32.21 -67.04
C GLU A 310 -44.76 -32.87 -68.22
N GLY A 311 -44.35 -34.10 -68.53
CA GLY A 311 -44.83 -34.88 -69.68
C GLY A 311 -43.80 -34.95 -70.82
N PRO A 312 -44.22 -35.26 -72.06
CA PRO A 312 -45.59 -35.55 -72.49
C PRO A 312 -46.22 -36.77 -71.80
N PHE A 313 -47.49 -36.63 -71.39
CA PHE A 313 -48.30 -37.71 -70.83
C PHE A 313 -49.33 -38.20 -71.84
N ASP A 314 -49.32 -39.48 -72.17
CA ASP A 314 -50.35 -40.12 -73.01
C ASP A 314 -51.56 -40.52 -72.16
N LEU A 315 -52.57 -39.65 -72.10
CA LEU A 315 -53.78 -39.87 -71.33
C LEU A 315 -54.74 -40.78 -72.10
N ALA A 316 -54.97 -41.99 -71.60
CA ALA A 316 -55.92 -42.93 -72.19
C ALA A 316 -57.36 -42.37 -72.25
N ALA A 317 -58.22 -43.01 -73.05
CA ALA A 317 -59.63 -42.64 -73.16
C ALA A 317 -60.34 -42.71 -71.80
N GLY A 318 -61.00 -41.63 -71.39
CA GLY A 318 -61.69 -41.53 -70.09
C GLY A 318 -60.74 -41.41 -68.88
N PHE A 319 -59.45 -41.12 -69.08
CA PHE A 319 -58.51 -40.91 -67.98
C PHE A 319 -58.94 -39.72 -67.10
N ASN A 320 -58.85 -39.88 -65.79
CA ASN A 320 -59.04 -38.81 -64.81
C ASN A 320 -58.20 -39.14 -63.56
N GLY A 321 -57.14 -38.39 -63.30
CA GLY A 321 -56.26 -38.62 -62.15
C GLY A 321 -54.89 -37.96 -62.23
N MET A 322 -54.02 -38.36 -61.31
CA MET A 322 -52.67 -37.80 -61.15
C MET A 322 -51.75 -38.18 -62.31
N VAL A 323 -50.98 -37.20 -62.79
CA VAL A 323 -49.96 -37.36 -63.84
C VAL A 323 -48.55 -37.10 -63.33
N ALA A 324 -48.40 -36.23 -62.32
CA ALA A 324 -47.14 -35.97 -61.64
C ALA A 324 -47.36 -35.63 -60.15
N GLU A 325 -46.43 -36.08 -59.31
CA GLU A 325 -46.23 -35.58 -57.94
C GLU A 325 -44.72 -35.36 -57.76
N PHE A 326 -44.33 -34.21 -57.21
CA PHE A 326 -42.94 -33.92 -56.90
C PHE A 326 -42.83 -32.96 -55.70
N THR A 327 -41.64 -32.88 -55.11
CA THR A 327 -41.34 -31.96 -54.02
C THR A 327 -40.03 -31.23 -54.31
N VAL A 328 -40.02 -29.92 -54.08
CA VAL A 328 -38.89 -29.03 -54.33
C VAL A 328 -38.52 -28.27 -53.06
N GLU A 329 -37.22 -28.05 -52.85
CA GLU A 329 -36.70 -27.34 -51.68
C GLU A 329 -36.11 -25.99 -52.07
N PHE A 330 -36.43 -24.96 -51.29
CA PHE A 330 -35.84 -23.62 -51.39
C PHE A 330 -35.27 -23.17 -50.06
N ASP A 331 -34.21 -22.37 -50.08
CA ASP A 331 -33.80 -21.62 -48.91
C ASP A 331 -34.88 -20.59 -48.53
N ALA A 332 -35.09 -20.37 -47.23
CA ALA A 332 -36.14 -19.49 -46.74
C ALA A 332 -35.99 -18.02 -47.18
N ALA A 333 -34.75 -17.56 -47.41
CA ALA A 333 -34.50 -16.26 -48.03
C ALA A 333 -35.16 -16.15 -49.42
N THR A 334 -35.13 -17.24 -50.18
CA THR A 334 -35.67 -17.35 -51.54
C THR A 334 -37.18 -17.51 -51.50
N ALA A 335 -37.73 -18.59 -50.94
CA ALA A 335 -39.17 -18.87 -50.98
C ALA A 335 -40.01 -18.02 -50.01
N GLY A 336 -39.45 -17.62 -48.86
CA GLY A 336 -40.20 -17.04 -47.74
C GLY A 336 -40.04 -17.89 -46.47
N LYS A 337 -40.70 -17.46 -45.39
CA LYS A 337 -40.69 -18.11 -44.08
C LYS A 337 -42.09 -18.58 -43.69
N VAL A 338 -42.20 -19.34 -42.59
CA VAL A 338 -43.50 -19.69 -41.98
C VAL A 338 -44.42 -18.45 -41.88
N GLY A 339 -45.62 -18.57 -42.46
CA GLY A 339 -46.61 -17.51 -42.57
C GLY A 339 -46.65 -16.77 -43.92
N ASP A 340 -45.59 -16.84 -44.74
CA ASP A 340 -45.63 -16.32 -46.13
C ASP A 340 -46.44 -17.25 -47.05
N TRP A 341 -46.85 -16.73 -48.21
CA TRP A 341 -47.63 -17.48 -49.22
C TRP A 341 -46.82 -17.79 -50.47
N LEU A 342 -47.14 -18.93 -51.10
CA LEU A 342 -46.70 -19.34 -52.42
C LEU A 342 -47.91 -19.53 -53.35
N HIS A 343 -47.73 -19.18 -54.63
CA HIS A 343 -48.72 -19.28 -55.68
C HIS A 343 -48.19 -20.12 -56.83
N ASN A 344 -49.00 -21.00 -57.41
CA ASN A 344 -48.50 -22.01 -58.33
C ASN A 344 -49.49 -22.28 -59.46
N GLU A 345 -49.12 -21.91 -60.69
CA GLU A 345 -49.95 -21.91 -61.91
C GLU A 345 -49.45 -22.99 -62.87
N VAL A 346 -50.35 -23.82 -63.42
CA VAL A 346 -50.03 -24.81 -64.46
C VAL A 346 -50.82 -24.53 -65.73
N SER A 347 -50.19 -24.69 -66.89
CA SER A 347 -50.84 -24.62 -68.21
C SER A 347 -50.60 -25.90 -69.01
N GLY A 348 -51.65 -26.43 -69.63
CA GLY A 348 -51.61 -27.66 -70.43
C GLY A 348 -51.83 -27.40 -71.91
N THR A 349 -50.97 -27.98 -72.75
CA THR A 349 -51.10 -28.04 -74.22
C THR A 349 -51.37 -29.49 -74.65
N TYR A 350 -52.08 -29.70 -75.76
CA TYR A 350 -52.55 -31.03 -76.16
C TYR A 350 -52.15 -31.38 -77.61
N THR A 351 -51.93 -32.67 -77.86
CA THR A 351 -51.74 -33.23 -79.20
C THR A 351 -52.62 -34.48 -79.37
N ASP A 352 -53.30 -34.57 -80.50
CA ASP A 352 -54.07 -35.77 -80.86
C ASP A 352 -53.11 -36.89 -81.27
N LYS A 353 -52.91 -37.86 -80.38
CA LYS A 353 -51.93 -38.94 -80.55
C LYS A 353 -52.22 -39.83 -81.77
N ALA A 354 -53.49 -39.91 -82.20
CA ALA A 354 -53.89 -40.76 -83.32
C ALA A 354 -53.75 -40.09 -84.70
N THR A 355 -53.68 -38.75 -84.77
CA THR A 355 -53.46 -38.00 -86.02
C THR A 355 -52.11 -37.29 -86.08
N GLY A 356 -51.43 -37.12 -84.94
CA GLY A 356 -50.21 -36.34 -84.80
C GLY A 356 -50.41 -34.83 -84.92
N ILE A 357 -51.67 -34.35 -84.92
CA ILE A 357 -51.99 -32.93 -85.14
C ILE A 357 -52.17 -32.22 -83.79
N PRO A 358 -51.36 -31.17 -83.49
CA PRO A 358 -51.52 -30.36 -82.29
C PRO A 358 -52.93 -29.80 -82.14
N VAL A 359 -53.35 -29.56 -80.90
CA VAL A 359 -54.64 -28.98 -80.55
C VAL A 359 -54.44 -27.49 -80.27
N PRO A 360 -55.17 -26.58 -80.94
CA PRO A 360 -55.15 -25.15 -80.61
C PRO A 360 -55.74 -24.88 -79.22
N GLY A 361 -55.09 -24.01 -78.45
CA GLY A 361 -55.55 -23.59 -77.11
C GLY A 361 -54.79 -24.25 -75.96
N THR A 362 -55.17 -23.88 -74.73
CA THR A 362 -54.58 -24.40 -73.49
C THR A 362 -55.63 -24.47 -72.38
N THR A 363 -55.46 -25.42 -71.45
CA THR A 363 -56.14 -25.42 -70.14
C THR A 363 -55.21 -24.82 -69.08
N THR A 364 -55.75 -24.30 -67.98
CA THR A 364 -54.95 -23.75 -66.86
C THR A 364 -55.57 -24.13 -65.51
N ALA A 365 -54.73 -24.23 -64.46
CA ALA A 365 -55.16 -24.37 -63.07
C ALA A 365 -54.17 -23.72 -62.09
N VAL A 366 -54.66 -23.32 -60.91
CA VAL A 366 -53.85 -22.64 -59.88
C VAL A 366 -54.03 -23.26 -58.50
N ALA A 367 -52.97 -23.25 -57.70
CA ALA A 367 -53.02 -23.54 -56.26
C ALA A 367 -52.23 -22.49 -55.46
N ASN A 368 -52.62 -22.31 -54.20
CA ASN A 368 -51.98 -21.42 -53.23
C ASN A 368 -51.70 -22.21 -51.94
N ALA A 369 -50.54 -22.00 -51.32
CA ALA A 369 -50.20 -22.58 -50.03
C ALA A 369 -49.52 -21.54 -49.13
N GLN A 370 -49.86 -21.54 -47.85
CA GLN A 370 -49.11 -20.80 -46.83
C GLN A 370 -48.03 -21.71 -46.25
N ILE A 371 -46.81 -21.18 -46.07
CA ILE A 371 -45.69 -21.94 -45.49
C ILE A 371 -46.00 -22.22 -44.02
N GLN A 372 -46.04 -23.50 -43.63
CA GLN A 372 -46.29 -23.95 -42.27
C GLN A 372 -45.00 -24.39 -41.57
N GLN A 373 -45.01 -24.46 -40.24
CA GLN A 373 -43.90 -24.99 -39.46
C GLN A 373 -43.81 -26.52 -39.62
N GLY A 374 -42.62 -27.03 -39.94
CA GLY A 374 -42.27 -28.46 -39.93
C GLY A 374 -41.61 -28.88 -38.62
N GLU A 375 -41.03 -30.08 -38.59
CA GLU A 375 -40.35 -30.63 -37.41
C GLU A 375 -39.16 -29.75 -36.95
N VAL A 376 -38.85 -29.83 -35.65
CA VAL A 376 -37.76 -29.11 -34.98
C VAL A 376 -36.75 -30.14 -34.48
N THR A 377 -35.53 -30.16 -35.02
CA THR A 377 -34.42 -30.97 -34.49
C THR A 377 -33.83 -30.34 -33.23
N ASN A 378 -33.18 -31.16 -32.40
CA ASN A 378 -32.55 -30.74 -31.12
C ASN A 378 -33.47 -30.12 -30.06
N ALA A 379 -34.68 -30.67 -29.92
CA ALA A 379 -35.67 -30.20 -28.94
C ALA A 379 -35.25 -30.30 -27.45
N SER A 380 -34.25 -31.13 -27.11
CA SER A 380 -33.69 -31.22 -25.75
C SER A 380 -32.19 -31.53 -25.76
N THR A 381 -31.52 -31.40 -24.61
CA THR A 381 -30.08 -31.61 -24.47
C THR A 381 -29.66 -32.26 -23.15
N THR A 382 -28.48 -32.86 -23.15
CA THR A 382 -27.78 -33.45 -22.00
C THR A 382 -26.52 -32.63 -21.73
N ILE A 383 -26.27 -32.34 -20.46
CA ILE A 383 -25.08 -31.60 -20.00
C ILE A 383 -24.25 -32.54 -19.13
N LYS A 384 -22.94 -32.68 -19.42
CA LYS A 384 -21.95 -33.34 -18.56
C LYS A 384 -20.92 -32.30 -18.14
N ASP A 385 -20.47 -32.32 -16.90
CA ASP A 385 -19.26 -31.60 -16.46
C ASP A 385 -18.17 -32.61 -16.10
N VAL A 386 -16.91 -32.27 -16.34
CA VAL A 386 -15.74 -33.10 -16.03
C VAL A 386 -14.60 -32.23 -15.56
N GLU A 387 -14.06 -32.56 -14.39
CA GLU A 387 -12.98 -31.82 -13.77
C GLU A 387 -11.90 -32.76 -13.21
N GLU A 388 -10.65 -32.32 -13.25
CA GLU A 388 -9.47 -33.00 -12.69
C GLU A 388 -8.48 -31.96 -12.12
N ILE A 389 -7.57 -32.38 -11.23
CA ILE A 389 -6.53 -31.52 -10.65
C ILE A 389 -5.13 -32.07 -10.93
N ASP A 390 -4.17 -31.20 -11.20
CA ASP A 390 -2.74 -31.52 -11.19
C ASP A 390 -1.98 -30.69 -10.14
N GLY A 391 -0.78 -31.17 -9.78
CA GLY A 391 0.12 -30.55 -8.79
C GLY A 391 0.30 -31.38 -7.51
N MET A 392 1.54 -31.48 -7.03
CA MET A 392 1.85 -32.25 -5.82
C MET A 392 1.27 -31.57 -4.58
N GLY A 393 0.60 -32.34 -3.72
CA GLY A 393 0.01 -31.83 -2.47
C GLY A 393 -1.21 -30.93 -2.66
N LEU A 394 -1.94 -31.13 -3.77
CA LEU A 394 -3.23 -30.51 -4.03
C LEU A 394 -4.31 -31.59 -4.13
N MET A 395 -5.47 -31.30 -3.57
CA MET A 395 -6.70 -32.10 -3.71
C MET A 395 -7.88 -31.14 -3.88
N TYR A 396 -9.04 -31.63 -4.28
CA TYR A 396 -10.27 -30.83 -4.33
C TYR A 396 -11.48 -31.66 -3.89
N ALA A 397 -12.55 -30.97 -3.51
CA ALA A 397 -13.86 -31.57 -3.29
C ALA A 397 -14.93 -30.70 -3.95
N VAL A 398 -15.85 -31.35 -4.66
CA VAL A 398 -17.05 -30.75 -5.23
C VAL A 398 -18.23 -30.97 -4.27
N GLY A 399 -18.92 -29.90 -3.90
CA GLY A 399 -20.07 -29.93 -3.01
C GLY A 399 -21.34 -30.46 -3.68
N VAL A 400 -22.41 -30.63 -2.90
CA VAL A 400 -23.69 -31.20 -3.39
C VAL A 400 -24.30 -30.34 -4.52
N PRO A 401 -24.48 -30.87 -5.74
CA PRO A 401 -25.08 -30.12 -6.85
C PRO A 401 -26.57 -29.88 -6.59
N SER A 402 -27.09 -28.76 -7.09
CA SER A 402 -28.50 -28.38 -6.89
C SER A 402 -29.50 -29.27 -7.65
N PHE A 403 -29.03 -29.97 -8.69
CA PHE A 403 -29.73 -31.03 -9.43
C PHE A 403 -28.72 -31.82 -10.28
N GLY A 404 -29.16 -32.93 -10.89
CA GLY A 404 -28.26 -33.86 -11.59
C GLY A 404 -27.43 -34.71 -10.63
N ASP A 405 -26.76 -35.71 -11.17
CA ASP A 405 -26.06 -36.74 -10.39
C ASP A 405 -24.54 -36.72 -10.68
N PHE A 406 -23.74 -37.04 -9.66
CA PHE A 406 -22.32 -37.34 -9.85
C PHE A 406 -22.12 -38.69 -10.52
N LEU A 407 -21.07 -38.79 -11.32
CA LEU A 407 -20.68 -39.98 -12.05
C LEU A 407 -19.69 -40.83 -11.27
N ASP A 408 -19.54 -42.08 -11.71
CA ASP A 408 -18.55 -43.08 -11.26
C ASP A 408 -18.47 -43.33 -9.73
N GLY A 409 -19.48 -42.88 -8.98
CA GLY A 409 -19.63 -43.10 -7.55
C GLY A 409 -18.98 -42.04 -6.67
N TYR A 410 -18.57 -40.88 -7.20
CA TYR A 410 -18.08 -39.77 -6.39
C TYR A 410 -19.13 -39.30 -5.37
N ILE A 411 -18.67 -39.00 -4.15
CA ILE A 411 -19.50 -38.57 -3.03
C ILE A 411 -19.20 -37.10 -2.75
N ALA A 412 -20.23 -36.25 -2.72
CA ALA A 412 -20.13 -34.82 -2.43
C ALA A 412 -19.25 -34.53 -1.20
N ASP A 413 -18.52 -33.40 -1.26
CA ASP A 413 -17.64 -32.91 -0.20
C ASP A 413 -16.46 -33.84 0.17
N THR A 414 -16.18 -34.88 -0.64
CA THR A 414 -15.04 -35.80 -0.45
C THR A 414 -13.80 -35.30 -1.18
N GLN A 415 -12.66 -35.23 -0.50
CA GLN A 415 -11.39 -34.84 -1.12
C GLN A 415 -10.88 -35.92 -2.09
N THR A 416 -10.50 -35.51 -3.29
CA THR A 416 -9.94 -36.34 -4.36
C THR A 416 -8.82 -35.61 -5.12
N ASP A 417 -7.90 -36.36 -5.71
CA ASP A 417 -6.93 -35.93 -6.73
C ASP A 417 -7.26 -36.48 -8.14
N GLY A 418 -8.20 -37.43 -8.25
CA GLY A 418 -8.70 -37.98 -9.53
C GLY A 418 -10.01 -37.35 -10.02
N GLU A 419 -10.31 -37.57 -11.31
CA GLU A 419 -11.46 -37.02 -12.07
C GLU A 419 -12.79 -37.10 -11.30
N VAL A 420 -13.55 -35.99 -11.31
CA VAL A 420 -14.95 -35.93 -10.90
C VAL A 420 -15.79 -35.57 -12.12
N GLY A 421 -16.87 -36.34 -12.34
CA GLY A 421 -17.85 -36.07 -13.38
C GLY A 421 -19.23 -35.83 -12.80
N TRP A 422 -20.03 -34.98 -13.46
CA TRP A 422 -21.45 -34.74 -13.15
C TRP A 422 -22.28 -34.79 -14.44
N GLN A 423 -23.57 -35.14 -14.34
CA GLN A 423 -24.47 -35.14 -15.50
C GLN A 423 -25.92 -34.75 -15.16
N THR A 424 -26.56 -34.06 -16.11
CA THR A 424 -28.03 -33.94 -16.19
C THR A 424 -28.54 -34.17 -17.60
N THR A 425 -29.67 -34.86 -17.75
CA THR A 425 -30.20 -35.33 -19.05
C THR A 425 -31.56 -34.72 -19.37
N GLY A 426 -31.81 -34.41 -20.65
CA GLY A 426 -33.15 -34.06 -21.15
C GLY A 426 -33.62 -32.63 -20.85
N GLN A 427 -32.68 -31.70 -20.67
CA GLN A 427 -32.97 -30.27 -20.50
C GLN A 427 -33.70 -29.72 -21.73
N THR A 428 -34.89 -29.17 -21.54
CA THR A 428 -35.72 -28.60 -22.63
C THR A 428 -35.54 -27.11 -22.81
N ASP A 429 -34.96 -26.40 -21.85
CA ASP A 429 -34.85 -24.93 -21.84
C ASP A 429 -33.47 -24.46 -21.32
N SER A 430 -33.16 -23.18 -21.52
CA SER A 430 -31.92 -22.56 -21.02
C SER A 430 -31.80 -22.70 -19.51
N GLY A 431 -30.60 -23.01 -19.02
CA GLY A 431 -30.36 -23.25 -17.61
C GLY A 431 -28.90 -23.07 -17.22
N SER A 432 -28.63 -23.19 -15.93
CA SER A 432 -27.28 -23.20 -15.38
C SER A 432 -27.22 -23.98 -14.08
N ILE A 433 -26.04 -24.46 -13.72
CA ILE A 433 -25.71 -24.99 -12.40
C ILE A 433 -24.38 -24.38 -11.96
N THR A 434 -24.27 -24.02 -10.68
CA THR A 434 -22.99 -23.65 -10.06
C THR A 434 -22.55 -24.79 -9.17
N PHE A 435 -21.30 -25.21 -9.34
CA PHE A 435 -20.62 -26.11 -8.43
C PHE A 435 -19.83 -25.28 -7.43
N ASP A 436 -20.20 -25.38 -6.15
CA ASP A 436 -19.33 -24.97 -5.04
C ASP A 436 -18.22 -26.01 -4.91
N LYS A 437 -16.96 -25.58 -5.05
CA LYS A 437 -15.78 -26.43 -4.98
C LYS A 437 -14.82 -25.90 -3.93
N MET A 438 -14.12 -26.79 -3.25
CA MET A 438 -13.04 -26.47 -2.32
C MET A 438 -11.75 -27.12 -2.80
N VAL A 439 -10.74 -26.32 -3.13
CA VAL A 439 -9.38 -26.80 -3.40
C VAL A 439 -8.59 -26.77 -2.09
N TYR A 440 -7.83 -27.83 -1.80
CA TYR A 440 -7.07 -28.04 -0.58
C TYR A 440 -5.57 -28.14 -0.88
N LEU A 441 -4.76 -27.68 0.06
CA LEU A 441 -3.30 -27.79 0.07
C LEU A 441 -2.87 -28.73 1.21
N ASP A 442 -1.75 -29.45 1.03
CA ASP A 442 -1.08 -30.25 2.08
C ASP A 442 -1.07 -29.56 3.46
N ASP A 443 -1.21 -30.35 4.52
CA ASP A 443 -0.89 -29.95 5.90
C ASP A 443 0.15 -30.95 6.47
N PRO A 444 1.39 -30.52 6.79
CA PRO A 444 1.93 -29.15 6.77
C PRO A 444 2.03 -28.53 5.37
N LYS A 445 1.89 -27.20 5.31
CA LYS A 445 1.74 -26.46 4.05
C LYS A 445 2.94 -26.59 3.11
N ARG A 446 2.63 -27.02 1.88
CA ARG A 446 3.56 -27.17 0.76
C ARG A 446 3.68 -25.89 -0.07
N VAL A 447 4.84 -25.71 -0.70
CA VAL A 447 5.06 -24.80 -1.83
C VAL A 447 4.96 -25.61 -3.13
N THR A 448 3.92 -25.37 -3.90
CA THR A 448 3.54 -26.13 -5.09
C THR A 448 2.84 -25.26 -6.13
N THR A 449 2.80 -25.76 -7.36
CA THR A 449 2.04 -25.21 -8.48
C THR A 449 1.30 -26.34 -9.16
N GLY A 450 0.07 -26.07 -9.59
CA GLY A 450 -0.79 -27.04 -10.25
C GLY A 450 -1.90 -26.38 -11.05
N MET A 451 -2.92 -27.14 -11.43
CA MET A 451 -4.01 -26.66 -12.26
C MET A 451 -5.28 -27.44 -11.97
N LEU A 452 -6.38 -26.75 -11.65
CA LEU A 452 -7.72 -27.33 -11.74
C LEU A 452 -8.19 -27.16 -13.19
N ARG A 453 -8.48 -28.29 -13.85
CA ARG A 453 -8.94 -28.38 -15.23
C ARG A 453 -10.42 -28.72 -15.21
N ASP A 454 -11.24 -28.01 -15.97
CA ASP A 454 -12.69 -28.19 -15.91
C ASP A 454 -13.37 -27.96 -17.27
N THR A 455 -14.04 -28.98 -17.81
CA THR A 455 -14.63 -28.97 -19.17
C THR A 455 -16.08 -29.43 -19.14
N ALA A 456 -16.97 -28.57 -19.64
CA ALA A 456 -18.39 -28.89 -19.79
C ALA A 456 -18.69 -29.37 -21.22
N TYR A 457 -19.55 -30.37 -21.33
CA TYR A 457 -20.00 -30.98 -22.56
C TYR A 457 -21.51 -30.86 -22.70
N LEU A 458 -21.98 -30.61 -23.91
CA LEU A 458 -23.37 -30.57 -24.31
C LEU A 458 -23.61 -31.64 -25.38
N THR A 459 -24.69 -32.40 -25.27
CA THR A 459 -25.12 -33.37 -26.29
C THR A 459 -26.62 -33.26 -26.49
N ALA A 460 -27.01 -32.67 -27.63
CA ALA A 460 -28.40 -32.45 -27.99
C ALA A 460 -29.04 -33.72 -28.56
N SER A 461 -30.37 -33.74 -28.66
CA SER A 461 -31.16 -34.96 -28.85
C SER A 461 -30.96 -35.69 -30.18
N ASP A 462 -30.37 -35.06 -31.20
CA ASP A 462 -30.00 -35.74 -32.47
C ASP A 462 -28.56 -36.29 -32.50
N GLY A 463 -27.76 -36.01 -31.47
CA GLY A 463 -26.35 -36.36 -31.38
C GLY A 463 -25.38 -35.21 -31.66
N PHE A 464 -25.86 -34.00 -31.97
CA PHE A 464 -25.02 -32.79 -31.98
C PHE A 464 -24.31 -32.63 -30.63
N ALA A 465 -22.98 -32.54 -30.68
CA ALA A 465 -22.13 -32.38 -29.50
C ALA A 465 -21.34 -31.08 -29.57
N ALA A 466 -21.27 -30.39 -28.43
CA ALA A 466 -20.40 -29.24 -28.21
C ALA A 466 -19.69 -29.40 -26.86
N SER A 467 -18.58 -28.71 -26.67
CA SER A 467 -17.95 -28.55 -25.36
C SER A 467 -17.54 -27.09 -25.17
N THR A 468 -17.23 -26.72 -23.94
CA THR A 468 -16.40 -25.54 -23.71
C THR A 468 -14.95 -25.83 -24.13
N ASN A 469 -14.13 -24.78 -24.16
CA ASN A 469 -12.71 -24.99 -23.91
C ASN A 469 -12.53 -25.55 -22.49
N GLU A 470 -11.42 -26.24 -22.25
CA GLU A 470 -10.96 -26.55 -20.90
C GLU A 470 -10.74 -25.24 -20.14
N LEU A 471 -11.46 -25.04 -19.04
CA LEU A 471 -11.17 -23.98 -18.08
C LEU A 471 -9.96 -24.43 -17.27
N GLN A 472 -8.84 -23.74 -17.47
CA GLN A 472 -7.60 -23.95 -16.71
C GLN A 472 -7.54 -22.88 -15.62
N ILE A 473 -7.61 -23.29 -14.35
CA ILE A 473 -7.43 -22.42 -13.19
C ILE A 473 -6.06 -22.75 -12.60
N PRO A 474 -5.02 -21.91 -12.81
CA PRO A 474 -3.71 -22.13 -12.24
C PRO A 474 -3.78 -22.03 -10.71
N ILE A 475 -3.23 -23.04 -10.04
CA ILE A 475 -3.11 -23.09 -8.59
C ILE A 475 -1.67 -22.77 -8.22
N ALA A 476 -1.47 -21.84 -7.30
CA ALA A 476 -0.17 -21.45 -6.79
C ALA A 476 -0.16 -21.42 -5.26
N SER A 477 1.03 -21.63 -4.71
CA SER A 477 1.36 -21.33 -3.32
C SER A 477 2.78 -20.79 -3.30
N SER A 478 3.02 -19.75 -2.51
CA SER A 478 4.30 -19.05 -2.45
C SER A 478 4.85 -19.07 -1.03
N VAL A 479 6.11 -18.68 -0.88
CA VAL A 479 6.80 -18.68 0.41
C VAL A 479 7.68 -17.44 0.54
N MET A 480 7.44 -16.71 1.62
CA MET A 480 8.30 -15.64 2.10
C MET A 480 8.42 -15.78 3.62
N ALA A 481 9.51 -16.39 4.05
CA ALA A 481 9.88 -16.50 5.45
C ALA A 481 10.22 -15.12 6.06
N LYS A 482 10.27 -15.10 7.39
CA LYS A 482 10.73 -13.95 8.19
C LYS A 482 11.97 -14.35 9.00
N LEU A 483 12.97 -13.48 9.03
CA LEU A 483 14.12 -13.60 9.93
C LEU A 483 14.07 -12.50 10.98
N MET A 484 13.94 -12.89 12.24
CA MET A 484 14.08 -11.98 13.37
C MET A 484 15.56 -11.91 13.76
N ILE A 485 16.13 -10.71 13.76
CA ILE A 485 17.42 -10.45 14.41
C ILE A 485 17.07 -9.88 15.77
N GLU A 486 17.41 -10.60 16.84
CA GLU A 486 17.35 -10.11 18.21
C GLU A 486 18.73 -9.64 18.64
N LYS A 487 18.79 -8.49 19.32
CA LYS A 487 20.02 -7.92 19.84
C LYS A 487 19.80 -7.48 21.28
N SER A 488 20.70 -7.87 22.16
CA SER A 488 20.79 -7.31 23.51
C SER A 488 22.11 -6.59 23.75
N ILE A 489 22.05 -5.68 24.72
CA ILE A 489 23.17 -4.91 25.28
C ILE A 489 23.00 -4.82 26.81
N PRO A 490 24.06 -4.56 27.59
CA PRO A 490 23.90 -4.08 28.95
C PRO A 490 23.18 -2.71 29.00
N ASN A 491 22.70 -2.32 30.19
CA ASN A 491 22.05 -1.03 30.39
C ASN A 491 23.10 0.07 30.64
N PHE A 492 23.62 0.68 29.57
CA PHE A 492 24.66 1.74 29.61
C PHE A 492 24.29 2.98 28.79
N LEU A 493 23.02 3.19 28.41
CA LEU A 493 22.62 4.36 27.61
C LEU A 493 21.75 5.29 28.45
N ASP A 494 22.09 6.58 28.46
CA ASP A 494 21.45 7.56 29.33
C ASP A 494 20.39 8.43 28.61
N ALA A 495 19.62 9.19 29.37
CA ALA A 495 18.35 9.78 28.93
C ALA A 495 18.46 10.82 27.80
N GLY A 496 18.37 10.35 26.56
CA GLY A 496 18.42 11.17 25.33
C GLY A 496 19.39 10.62 24.27
N GLU A 497 20.20 9.64 24.63
CA GLU A 497 21.18 8.99 23.78
C GLU A 497 20.59 7.87 22.91
N LYS A 498 21.36 7.46 21.90
CA LYS A 498 21.05 6.26 21.11
C LYS A 498 22.30 5.47 20.69
N LEU A 499 22.11 4.17 20.51
CA LEU A 499 23.06 3.25 19.88
C LEU A 499 22.39 2.60 18.66
N GLU A 500 23.04 2.67 17.51
CA GLU A 500 22.60 2.02 16.27
C GLU A 500 23.54 0.87 15.92
N VAL A 501 23.01 -0.36 15.97
CA VAL A 501 23.73 -1.58 15.60
C VAL A 501 23.27 -2.02 14.21
N THR A 502 24.21 -2.17 13.29
CA THR A 502 23.95 -2.50 11.88
C THR A 502 24.28 -3.96 11.58
N PHE A 503 23.31 -4.64 10.99
CA PHE A 503 23.41 -6.02 10.52
C PHE A 503 23.32 -6.07 9.01
N HIS A 504 24.20 -6.86 8.40
CA HIS A 504 24.22 -7.15 6.98
C HIS A 504 23.73 -8.58 6.74
N ILE A 505 22.75 -8.75 5.86
CA ILE A 505 22.15 -10.06 5.55
C ILE A 505 22.50 -10.42 4.10
N THR A 506 23.20 -11.54 3.93
CA THR A 506 23.55 -12.13 2.62
C THR A 506 22.94 -13.52 2.48
N ARG A 507 22.93 -14.08 1.27
CA ARG A 507 22.22 -15.32 0.91
C ARG A 507 23.18 -16.31 0.27
N ALA A 508 23.16 -17.58 0.71
CA ALA A 508 24.17 -18.56 0.34
C ALA A 508 24.23 -18.86 -1.17
N ASN A 509 23.08 -18.99 -1.83
CA ASN A 509 23.00 -19.32 -3.25
C ASN A 509 22.77 -18.09 -4.16
N ASP A 510 22.91 -16.87 -3.63
CA ASP A 510 22.69 -15.62 -4.37
C ASP A 510 23.58 -14.50 -3.84
N GLY A 511 24.79 -14.39 -4.39
CA GLY A 511 25.74 -13.32 -4.08
C GLY A 511 25.35 -11.93 -4.58
N SER A 512 24.16 -11.74 -5.16
CA SER A 512 23.58 -10.42 -5.46
C SER A 512 22.60 -9.96 -4.38
N PHE A 513 22.09 -10.86 -3.55
CA PHE A 513 21.21 -10.52 -2.43
C PHE A 513 22.01 -9.84 -1.31
N SER A 514 21.58 -8.63 -0.99
CA SER A 514 22.15 -7.80 0.08
C SER A 514 21.03 -7.03 0.76
N LYS A 515 20.94 -7.13 2.09
CA LYS A 515 19.88 -6.47 2.86
C LYS A 515 20.40 -6.02 4.22
N THR A 516 20.47 -4.72 4.43
CA THR A 516 20.90 -4.13 5.70
C THR A 516 19.72 -3.92 6.65
N LYS A 517 19.95 -4.13 7.94
CA LYS A 517 19.03 -3.82 9.04
C LYS A 517 19.77 -3.05 10.13
N VAL A 518 19.07 -2.15 10.80
CA VAL A 518 19.59 -1.43 11.97
C VAL A 518 18.65 -1.70 13.14
N ILE A 519 19.22 -1.94 14.32
CA ILE A 519 18.51 -1.93 15.60
C ILE A 519 18.99 -0.69 16.36
N THR A 520 18.04 0.16 16.76
CA THR A 520 18.31 1.35 17.57
C THR A 520 17.90 1.10 19.02
N PHE A 521 18.85 1.24 19.94
CA PHE A 521 18.60 1.36 21.37
C PHE A 521 18.60 2.83 21.75
N THR A 522 17.84 3.20 22.78
CA THR A 522 17.78 4.56 23.33
C THR A 522 17.87 4.48 24.85
N GLY A 523 18.50 5.46 25.49
CA GLY A 523 18.63 5.44 26.95
C GLY A 523 17.29 5.48 27.68
N GLY A 524 17.22 4.76 28.81
CA GLY A 524 15.97 4.45 29.50
C GLY A 524 14.99 3.53 28.74
N GLY A 525 15.38 3.02 27.56
CA GLY A 525 14.59 2.10 26.74
C GLY A 525 14.82 0.61 27.07
N ALA A 526 14.32 -0.26 26.20
CA ALA A 526 14.55 -1.70 26.32
C ALA A 526 15.97 -2.08 25.89
N THR A 527 16.70 -2.78 26.75
CA THR A 527 18.07 -3.30 26.50
C THR A 527 18.13 -4.54 25.60
N THR A 528 16.98 -5.13 25.30
CA THR A 528 16.82 -6.15 24.24
C THR A 528 15.79 -5.62 23.24
N GLN A 529 16.17 -5.65 21.96
CA GLN A 529 15.38 -5.15 20.84
C GLN A 529 15.48 -6.14 19.69
N SER A 530 14.50 -6.13 18.78
CA SER A 530 14.56 -6.97 17.58
C SER A 530 14.10 -6.24 16.33
N VAL A 531 14.62 -6.67 15.17
CA VAL A 531 14.20 -6.19 13.85
C VAL A 531 13.95 -7.38 12.93
N THR A 532 12.81 -7.36 12.24
CA THR A 532 12.45 -8.44 11.31
C THR A 532 12.83 -8.09 9.87
N ALA A 533 13.59 -8.97 9.23
CA ALA A 533 13.75 -9.03 7.79
C ALA A 533 12.62 -9.88 7.19
N TRP A 534 11.60 -9.19 6.68
CA TRP A 534 10.47 -9.78 5.93
C TRP A 534 10.82 -10.02 4.47
N GLY A 535 10.10 -10.92 3.80
CA GLY A 535 10.23 -11.12 2.36
C GLY A 535 11.52 -11.86 2.00
N LEU A 536 11.85 -12.93 2.74
CA LEU A 536 12.97 -13.81 2.44
C LEU A 536 12.44 -15.06 1.73
N VAL A 537 12.94 -15.35 0.54
CA VAL A 537 12.67 -16.60 -0.18
C VAL A 537 13.46 -17.74 0.47
N PRO A 538 13.07 -19.02 0.32
CA PRO A 538 13.78 -20.12 0.95
C PRO A 538 15.24 -20.21 0.53
N ASP A 539 16.13 -20.22 1.52
CA ASP A 539 17.57 -20.44 1.38
C ASP A 539 18.25 -20.52 2.76
N THR A 540 19.54 -20.82 2.76
CA THR A 540 20.42 -20.45 3.87
C THR A 540 20.82 -18.97 3.75
N TYR A 541 20.71 -18.24 4.86
CA TYR A 541 21.12 -16.84 4.99
C TYR A 541 22.27 -16.69 6.00
N TYR A 542 23.07 -15.65 5.84
CA TYR A 542 24.10 -15.25 6.79
C TYR A 542 23.80 -13.85 7.32
N VAL A 543 23.80 -13.69 8.65
CA VAL A 543 23.62 -12.39 9.32
C VAL A 543 24.93 -11.99 9.97
N GLU A 544 25.54 -10.93 9.48
CA GLU A 544 26.77 -10.34 9.99
C GLU A 544 26.44 -9.08 10.80
N GLU A 545 26.90 -8.96 12.05
CA GLU A 545 26.97 -7.64 12.69
C GLU A 545 28.22 -6.93 12.17
N VAL A 546 28.04 -5.77 11.52
CA VAL A 546 29.10 -5.08 10.76
C VAL A 546 29.56 -3.75 11.37
N SER A 547 28.71 -3.09 12.17
CA SER A 547 29.10 -1.85 12.87
C SER A 547 28.14 -1.48 13.99
N SER A 548 28.68 -0.95 15.09
CA SER A 548 27.92 -0.31 16.16
C SER A 548 28.31 1.16 16.28
N VAL A 549 27.33 2.07 16.32
CA VAL A 549 27.54 3.53 16.35
C VAL A 549 26.73 4.16 17.48
N PHE A 550 27.40 4.85 18.39
CA PHE A 550 26.80 5.57 19.51
C PHE A 550 26.58 7.05 19.18
N PHE A 551 25.55 7.65 19.74
CA PHE A 551 25.24 9.08 19.61
C PHE A 551 24.84 9.63 20.99
N ALA A 552 25.65 10.56 21.50
CA ALA A 552 25.38 11.31 22.73
C ALA A 552 24.08 12.14 22.63
N ALA A 553 23.52 12.53 23.77
CA ALA A 553 22.18 13.11 23.87
C ALA A 553 21.98 14.34 22.97
N GLY A 554 21.06 14.23 22.01
CA GLY A 554 20.76 15.30 21.04
C GLY A 554 21.77 15.48 19.89
N SER A 555 22.73 14.57 19.71
CA SER A 555 23.67 14.59 18.59
C SER A 555 23.15 13.79 17.37
N ASP A 556 23.16 14.42 16.19
CA ASP A 556 23.03 13.73 14.89
C ASP A 556 24.36 13.13 14.40
N THR A 557 25.49 13.45 15.06
CA THR A 557 26.83 12.94 14.71
C THR A 557 27.20 11.79 15.64
N GLY A 558 27.26 10.57 15.10
CA GLY A 558 27.60 9.36 15.84
C GLY A 558 29.08 8.98 15.76
N VAL A 559 29.53 8.23 16.75
CA VAL A 559 30.91 7.73 16.91
C VAL A 559 30.89 6.19 16.91
N PRO A 560 31.80 5.50 16.17
CA PRO A 560 31.89 4.04 16.24
C PRO A 560 32.27 3.55 17.64
N VAL A 561 31.55 2.56 18.16
CA VAL A 561 31.81 1.93 19.47
C VAL A 561 32.12 0.45 19.28
N GLY A 562 33.17 -0.02 19.97
CA GLY A 562 33.57 -1.43 19.93
C GLY A 562 32.64 -2.30 20.78
N LEU A 563 31.70 -2.99 20.15
CA LEU A 563 30.87 -4.03 20.78
C LEU A 563 31.25 -5.40 20.19
N ALA A 564 31.21 -6.45 21.01
CA ALA A 564 31.31 -7.83 20.54
C ALA A 564 30.49 -8.79 21.41
N ASP A 565 30.08 -9.92 20.82
CA ASP A 565 29.43 -11.00 21.55
C ASP A 565 30.47 -11.80 22.36
N PRO A 566 30.33 -11.93 23.70
CA PRO A 566 31.32 -12.55 24.56
C PRO A 566 31.18 -14.08 24.65
N ARG A 567 30.21 -14.68 23.95
CA ARG A 567 29.97 -16.13 23.91
C ARG A 567 30.96 -16.82 22.97
N ASP A 568 31.07 -18.14 23.06
CA ASP A 568 32.06 -18.90 22.29
C ASP A 568 31.86 -18.69 20.76
N PRO A 569 32.85 -18.12 20.04
CA PRO A 569 32.74 -17.89 18.60
C PRO A 569 32.58 -19.16 17.75
N ALA A 570 32.82 -20.36 18.31
CA ALA A 570 32.54 -21.63 17.65
C ALA A 570 31.05 -22.03 17.70
N GLU A 571 30.31 -21.57 18.72
CA GLU A 571 28.86 -21.76 18.86
C GLU A 571 28.07 -20.56 18.31
N TYR A 572 28.64 -19.35 18.49
CA TYR A 572 28.08 -18.07 18.09
C TYR A 572 28.99 -17.33 17.08
N PRO A 573 29.23 -17.89 15.87
CA PRO A 573 30.06 -17.25 14.85
C PRO A 573 29.41 -15.97 14.29
N ASN A 574 30.21 -14.96 13.98
CA ASN A 574 29.79 -13.80 13.18
C ASN A 574 30.46 -13.93 11.78
N PRO A 575 29.70 -14.09 10.68
CA PRO A 575 28.24 -14.08 10.60
C PRO A 575 27.55 -15.34 11.16
N ARG A 576 26.35 -15.14 11.73
CA ARG A 576 25.43 -16.20 12.14
C ARG A 576 24.84 -16.88 10.89
N THR A 577 24.83 -18.21 10.85
CA THR A 577 24.15 -18.96 9.78
C THR A 577 22.69 -19.21 10.15
N VAL A 578 21.79 -19.08 9.17
CA VAL A 578 20.34 -19.20 9.34
C VAL A 578 19.80 -20.12 8.26
N ASP A 579 19.05 -21.14 8.64
CA ASP A 579 18.33 -21.98 7.69
C ASP A 579 16.87 -21.52 7.56
N LEU A 580 16.43 -21.29 6.31
CA LEU A 580 15.05 -21.03 5.91
C LEU A 580 14.69 -21.86 4.66
N GLN A 581 15.38 -22.99 4.42
CA GLN A 581 15.11 -23.88 3.28
C GLN A 581 13.76 -24.62 3.41
N LEU A 582 13.32 -25.25 2.32
CA LEU A 582 12.14 -26.14 2.29
C LEU A 582 12.58 -27.59 2.46
N GLU A 583 11.88 -28.35 3.30
CA GLU A 583 12.06 -29.81 3.41
C GLU A 583 11.09 -30.51 2.47
N ASP A 584 11.60 -31.15 1.40
CA ASP A 584 10.80 -31.80 0.35
C ASP A 584 9.64 -30.94 -0.21
N GLY A 585 9.84 -29.62 -0.25
CA GLY A 585 8.85 -28.63 -0.69
C GLY A 585 7.86 -28.16 0.38
N ILE A 586 7.91 -28.70 1.60
CA ILE A 586 7.16 -28.22 2.77
C ILE A 586 7.84 -26.97 3.35
N ALA A 587 7.04 -25.97 3.72
CA ALA A 587 7.52 -24.76 4.37
C ALA A 587 7.68 -24.97 5.90
N THR A 588 8.63 -25.81 6.29
CA THR A 588 8.95 -26.08 7.71
C THR A 588 9.58 -24.86 8.39
N HIS A 589 10.58 -24.23 7.75
CA HIS A 589 11.36 -23.13 8.33
C HIS A 589 10.81 -21.74 8.00
N CYS A 590 9.52 -21.54 8.26
CA CYS A 590 8.81 -20.29 7.97
C CYS A 590 9.28 -19.07 8.78
N SER A 591 9.97 -19.29 9.90
CA SER A 591 10.66 -18.22 10.61
C SER A 591 11.80 -18.72 11.47
N ALA A 592 12.93 -18.03 11.38
CA ALA A 592 14.05 -18.19 12.29
C ALA A 592 14.30 -16.91 13.09
N THR A 593 14.91 -17.07 14.26
CA THR A 593 15.49 -15.98 15.06
C THR A 593 16.99 -16.24 15.19
N VAL A 594 17.80 -15.20 15.00
CA VAL A 594 19.20 -15.19 15.46
C VAL A 594 19.36 -14.14 16.54
N ASP A 595 20.14 -14.47 17.56
CA ASP A 595 20.43 -13.56 18.66
C ASP A 595 21.93 -13.17 18.70
N PHE A 596 22.13 -11.91 19.09
CA PHE A 596 23.41 -11.30 19.36
C PHE A 596 23.35 -10.67 20.75
N GLN A 597 24.34 -10.91 21.59
CA GLN A 597 24.40 -10.40 22.97
C GLN A 597 25.74 -9.70 23.12
N ASN A 598 25.82 -8.38 22.94
CA ASN A 598 27.14 -7.72 22.97
C ASN A 598 27.36 -6.97 24.26
N VAL A 599 28.58 -7.09 24.77
CA VAL A 599 29.15 -6.18 25.77
C VAL A 599 30.06 -5.16 25.06
N PRO A 600 30.29 -3.98 25.66
CA PRO A 600 31.41 -3.12 25.29
C PRO A 600 32.74 -3.88 25.36
N THR A 601 33.57 -3.69 24.34
CA THR A 601 34.94 -4.24 24.23
C THR A 601 36.02 -3.15 24.24
N THR A 602 35.59 -1.89 24.22
CA THR A 602 36.45 -0.73 24.48
C THR A 602 36.98 -0.79 25.91
N GLU A 603 38.28 -0.57 26.09
CA GLU A 603 38.92 -0.55 27.41
C GLU A 603 38.23 0.48 28.33
N PRO A 604 37.88 0.15 29.59
CA PRO A 604 37.31 1.13 30.51
C PRO A 604 38.24 2.33 30.72
N ALA A 605 37.64 3.47 31.10
CA ALA A 605 38.37 4.65 31.54
C ALA A 605 39.30 4.33 32.71
N LYS A 606 40.31 5.19 32.90
CA LYS A 606 41.29 5.12 33.99
C LYS A 606 41.43 6.49 34.66
N ALA A 607 42.03 6.53 35.84
CA ALA A 607 42.38 7.77 36.53
C ALA A 607 43.86 7.84 36.90
N GLN A 608 44.40 9.06 36.90
CA GLN A 608 45.73 9.40 37.41
C GLN A 608 45.65 10.62 38.34
N VAL A 609 46.63 10.76 39.23
CA VAL A 609 46.75 11.92 40.14
C VAL A 609 48.19 12.44 40.20
N GLN A 610 48.33 13.76 40.34
CA GLN A 610 49.60 14.47 40.46
C GLN A 610 49.63 15.35 41.72
N LYS A 611 50.79 15.42 42.38
CA LYS A 611 51.02 16.25 43.57
C LYS A 611 51.94 17.44 43.27
N THR A 612 51.60 18.62 43.76
CA THR A 612 52.49 19.78 43.83
C THR A 612 52.50 20.40 45.22
N THR A 613 53.61 21.04 45.60
CA THR A 613 53.79 21.65 46.93
C THR A 613 54.43 23.04 46.82
N GLU A 614 54.14 23.89 47.80
CA GLU A 614 54.83 25.16 48.07
C GLU A 614 55.38 25.12 49.51
N PRO A 615 56.71 25.07 49.75
CA PRO A 615 57.77 24.98 48.75
C PRO A 615 57.73 23.64 47.96
N VAL A 616 58.42 23.61 46.82
CA VAL A 616 58.64 22.37 46.07
C VAL A 616 59.57 21.47 46.90
N LEU A 617 59.12 20.24 47.17
CA LEU A 617 59.90 19.24 47.89
C LEU A 617 60.76 18.41 46.93
N GLU A 618 61.95 18.03 47.39
CA GLU A 618 62.84 17.08 46.72
C GLU A 618 62.63 15.66 47.26
N ASN A 619 63.09 14.65 46.52
CA ASN A 619 62.86 13.23 46.88
C ASN A 619 63.61 12.75 48.14
N SER A 620 64.43 13.61 48.75
CA SER A 620 65.10 13.42 50.03
C SER A 620 64.27 13.85 51.24
N ASP A 621 63.18 14.58 51.03
CA ASP A 621 62.45 15.24 52.11
C ASP A 621 61.43 14.29 52.73
N ASP A 622 61.33 14.26 54.07
CA ASP A 622 60.45 13.33 54.81
C ASP A 622 58.98 13.42 54.35
N ASP A 623 58.57 14.59 53.84
CA ASP A 623 57.21 14.87 53.38
C ASP A 623 56.97 14.70 51.86
N TYR A 624 57.94 14.17 51.12
CA TYR A 624 57.87 14.04 49.66
C TYR A 624 56.68 13.22 49.14
N TYR A 625 56.24 12.18 49.85
CA TYR A 625 55.14 11.30 49.43
C TYR A 625 53.78 11.72 50.02
N TRP A 626 52.74 11.59 49.18
CA TRP A 626 51.36 11.99 49.46
C TRP A 626 50.34 10.94 49.00
N THR A 627 49.44 10.53 49.89
CA THR A 627 48.47 9.45 49.66
C THR A 627 47.11 9.96 49.22
N PHE A 628 46.71 9.60 47.99
CA PHE A 628 45.39 9.87 47.42
C PHE A 628 44.47 8.65 47.50
N LYS A 629 43.16 8.91 47.55
CA LYS A 629 42.11 7.89 47.63
C LYS A 629 41.08 8.15 46.54
N LEU A 630 40.86 7.16 45.68
CA LEU A 630 39.86 7.21 44.62
C LEU A 630 38.62 6.41 45.04
N TYR A 631 37.47 7.09 45.06
CA TYR A 631 36.17 6.53 45.36
C TYR A 631 35.32 6.41 44.09
N GLY A 632 34.51 5.36 44.03
CA GLY A 632 33.56 5.12 42.95
C GLY A 632 32.20 5.79 43.15
N PRO A 633 31.30 5.69 42.16
CA PRO A 633 29.96 6.30 42.18
C PRO A 633 29.03 5.78 43.29
N ASP A 634 29.35 4.63 43.90
CA ASP A 634 28.67 4.06 45.07
C ASP A 634 29.22 4.59 46.41
N GLY A 635 30.27 5.43 46.38
CA GLY A 635 31.04 5.85 47.55
C GLY A 635 32.06 4.82 48.04
N GLY A 636 32.24 3.70 47.34
CA GLY A 636 33.22 2.66 47.67
C GLY A 636 34.65 3.11 47.38
N LEU A 637 35.58 2.82 48.30
CA LEU A 637 37.02 3.07 48.07
C LEU A 637 37.56 2.03 47.07
N LEU A 638 38.00 2.49 45.90
CA LEU A 638 38.48 1.63 44.82
C LEU A 638 40.01 1.48 44.83
N SER A 639 40.74 2.57 45.07
CA SER A 639 42.21 2.58 45.05
C SER A 639 42.77 3.58 46.04
N MET A 640 43.95 3.30 46.56
CA MET A 640 44.83 4.30 47.18
C MET A 640 46.11 4.40 46.33
N GLN A 641 46.67 5.60 46.19
CA GLN A 641 47.86 5.84 45.39
C GLN A 641 48.77 6.84 46.08
N ASP A 642 50.02 6.45 46.32
CA ASP A 642 51.07 7.36 46.79
C ASP A 642 51.75 8.02 45.59
N VAL A 643 51.94 9.35 45.67
CA VAL A 643 52.59 10.15 44.62
C VAL A 643 53.61 11.10 45.25
N GLY A 644 54.76 11.26 44.58
CA GLY A 644 55.79 12.22 44.97
C GLY A 644 55.41 13.65 44.62
N ALA A 645 55.69 14.60 45.52
CA ALA A 645 55.53 16.02 45.26
C ALA A 645 56.40 16.45 44.06
N GLY A 646 55.82 17.20 43.13
CA GLY A 646 56.51 17.63 41.90
C GLY A 646 56.78 16.52 40.88
N ALA A 647 56.44 15.26 41.17
CA ALA A 647 56.55 14.16 40.21
C ALA A 647 55.53 14.30 39.07
N GLY A 648 55.68 13.48 38.02
CA GLY A 648 54.65 13.32 36.99
C GLY A 648 53.36 12.68 37.54
N PRO A 649 52.24 12.78 36.82
CA PRO A 649 51.01 12.10 37.20
C PRO A 649 51.23 10.59 37.28
N SER A 650 50.60 9.95 38.28
CA SER A 650 50.66 8.51 38.51
C SER A 650 49.27 7.90 38.41
N MET A 651 49.14 6.78 37.69
CA MET A 651 47.88 6.03 37.57
C MET A 651 47.43 5.53 38.95
N PHE A 652 46.13 5.45 39.20
CA PHE A 652 45.58 4.64 40.29
C PHE A 652 45.70 3.15 39.93
N GLN A 653 46.14 2.32 40.87
CA GLN A 653 46.44 0.91 40.62
C GLN A 653 45.82 -0.03 41.67
N THR A 654 45.36 -1.19 41.23
CA THR A 654 44.94 -2.30 42.08
C THR A 654 45.82 -3.51 41.81
N ALA A 655 46.40 -4.10 42.86
CA ALA A 655 47.31 -5.26 42.79
C ALA A 655 48.51 -5.11 41.82
N GLY A 656 48.93 -3.87 41.51
CA GLY A 656 50.06 -3.58 40.63
C GLY A 656 49.72 -3.47 39.13
N ILE A 657 48.43 -3.39 38.78
CA ILE A 657 47.94 -3.03 37.45
C ILE A 657 47.04 -1.79 37.54
N ASP A 658 46.95 -1.01 36.46
CA ASP A 658 46.09 0.18 36.40
C ASP A 658 44.62 -0.17 36.69
N LEU A 659 43.97 0.64 37.52
CA LEU A 659 42.55 0.47 37.82
C LEU A 659 41.69 0.87 36.62
N LEU A 660 40.82 -0.05 36.21
CA LEU A 660 39.75 0.16 35.25
C LEU A 660 38.47 0.65 35.96
N LEU A 661 37.91 1.76 35.51
CA LEU A 661 36.75 2.43 36.12
C LEU A 661 35.44 1.86 35.58
N THR A 662 35.10 0.61 35.92
CA THR A 662 34.06 -0.18 35.23
C THR A 662 32.59 0.24 35.46
N SER A 663 32.33 1.37 36.12
CA SER A 663 30.97 1.85 36.44
C SER A 663 30.78 3.30 35.98
N GLU A 664 29.60 3.65 35.46
CA GLU A 664 29.22 5.04 35.17
C GLU A 664 28.95 5.86 36.44
N GLY A 665 29.16 7.18 36.36
CA GLY A 665 28.83 8.15 37.39
C GLY A 665 30.04 8.95 37.92
N THR A 666 29.84 9.69 39.01
CA THR A 666 30.89 10.54 39.61
C THR A 666 31.91 9.72 40.39
N TYR A 667 33.19 9.90 40.06
CA TYR A 667 34.32 9.42 40.84
C TYR A 667 34.95 10.61 41.58
N THR A 668 35.37 10.36 42.82
CA THR A 668 35.97 11.38 43.69
C THR A 668 37.38 10.97 44.11
N VAL A 669 38.36 11.83 43.86
CA VAL A 669 39.71 11.71 44.44
C VAL A 669 39.84 12.63 45.64
N VAL A 670 40.24 12.08 46.78
CA VAL A 670 40.49 12.79 48.04
C VAL A 670 41.95 12.62 48.45
N GLU A 671 42.61 13.72 48.79
CA GLU A 671 43.94 13.71 49.38
C GLU A 671 43.88 13.38 50.89
N THR A 672 44.80 12.55 51.38
CA THR A 672 44.94 12.33 52.83
C THR A 672 45.68 13.52 53.45
N ALA A 673 44.95 14.35 54.20
CA ALA A 673 45.48 15.56 54.82
C ALA A 673 46.72 15.31 55.70
N LYS A 674 47.70 16.20 55.60
CA LYS A 674 49.03 16.11 56.22
C LYS A 674 49.24 17.25 57.21
N ALA A 675 49.78 16.95 58.40
CA ALA A 675 50.10 17.97 59.40
C ALA A 675 51.24 18.89 58.92
N GLY A 676 51.22 20.18 59.29
CA GLY A 676 52.15 21.18 58.75
C GLY A 676 51.74 21.80 57.41
N TRP A 677 50.75 21.23 56.70
CA TRP A 677 50.39 21.65 55.35
C TRP A 677 48.90 22.05 55.24
N ASP A 678 48.63 23.06 54.41
CA ASP A 678 47.30 23.47 53.99
C ASP A 678 47.03 23.05 52.54
N LEU A 679 45.93 22.34 52.30
CA LEU A 679 45.44 22.05 50.95
C LEU A 679 44.91 23.33 50.31
N VAL A 680 45.57 23.76 49.24
CA VAL A 680 45.30 25.01 48.52
C VAL A 680 44.21 24.79 47.47
N SER A 681 44.37 23.76 46.63
CA SER A 681 43.40 23.43 45.58
C SER A 681 43.48 21.96 45.14
N ALA A 682 42.34 21.44 44.70
CA ALA A 682 42.23 20.33 43.77
C ALA A 682 41.94 20.90 42.35
N ASN A 683 42.23 20.14 41.30
CA ASN A 683 41.85 20.48 39.93
C ASN A 683 41.64 19.21 39.07
N PRO A 684 40.48 19.03 38.39
CA PRO A 684 39.26 19.82 38.58
C PRO A 684 38.83 19.83 40.06
N ASP A 685 38.23 20.92 40.51
CA ASP A 685 37.71 21.05 41.88
C ASP A 685 36.23 20.65 41.90
N SER A 686 35.79 19.97 42.95
CA SER A 686 34.44 19.42 43.02
C SER A 686 33.39 20.53 43.23
N PRO A 687 32.29 20.53 42.46
CA PRO A 687 31.16 21.42 42.71
C PRO A 687 30.32 20.99 43.94
N ILE A 688 30.67 19.87 44.59
CA ILE A 688 29.95 19.27 45.72
C ILE A 688 30.72 19.46 47.04
N GLN A 689 32.07 19.39 47.03
CA GLN A 689 32.92 19.48 48.21
C GLN A 689 34.20 20.30 47.92
N ASP A 690 34.48 21.33 48.73
CA ASP A 690 35.70 22.16 48.61
C ASP A 690 36.97 21.28 48.63
N LYS A 691 37.78 21.37 47.55
CA LYS A 691 39.12 20.77 47.43
C LYS A 691 39.17 19.24 47.38
N VAL A 692 38.18 18.60 46.77
CA VAL A 692 38.33 17.22 46.24
C VAL A 692 38.22 17.25 44.72
N CYS A 693 38.79 16.27 44.04
CA CYS A 693 38.74 16.20 42.58
C CYS A 693 37.64 15.24 42.13
N ASP A 694 36.53 15.80 41.62
CA ASP A 694 35.44 15.03 41.02
C ASP A 694 35.55 15.02 39.49
N PHE A 695 35.24 13.87 38.90
CA PHE A 695 34.98 13.74 37.47
C PHE A 695 33.88 12.69 37.25
N VAL A 696 33.06 12.87 36.22
CA VAL A 696 32.07 11.87 35.80
C VAL A 696 32.74 10.96 34.77
N VAL A 697 32.50 9.64 34.88
CA VAL A 697 32.76 8.67 33.83
C VAL A 697 31.42 8.30 33.21
N ASP A 698 31.31 8.47 31.90
CA ASP A 698 30.11 8.22 31.11
C ASP A 698 30.43 7.28 29.95
N TYR A 699 29.71 6.17 29.81
CA TYR A 699 30.00 5.15 28.79
C TYR A 699 28.92 5.10 27.72
N PRO A 700 29.29 4.99 26.43
CA PRO A 700 30.62 4.64 25.92
C PRO A 700 31.54 5.84 25.63
N GLU A 701 31.15 7.10 25.88
CA GLU A 701 31.94 8.29 25.50
C GLU A 701 33.36 8.28 26.09
N ASP A 702 33.51 7.90 27.36
CA ASP A 702 34.76 7.92 28.11
C ASP A 702 35.61 6.66 27.97
N ALA A 703 35.25 5.71 27.11
CA ALA A 703 36.00 4.48 26.97
C ALA A 703 37.43 4.74 26.44
N GLY A 704 38.44 4.20 27.13
CA GLY A 704 39.87 4.44 26.91
C GLY A 704 40.39 5.80 27.41
N LYS A 705 39.55 6.65 28.00
CA LYS A 705 39.93 7.97 28.52
C LYS A 705 40.74 7.86 29.82
N VAL A 706 41.69 8.78 30.02
CA VAL A 706 42.42 8.92 31.28
C VAL A 706 42.05 10.24 31.94
N PHE A 707 41.33 10.16 33.06
CA PHE A 707 41.01 11.29 33.91
C PHE A 707 42.20 11.67 34.78
N SER A 708 42.40 12.97 35.02
CA SER A 708 43.62 13.48 35.65
C SER A 708 43.30 14.52 36.72
N CYS A 709 43.64 14.22 37.97
CA CYS A 709 43.53 15.14 39.10
C CYS A 709 44.90 15.74 39.46
N SER A 710 44.95 17.00 39.90
CA SER A 710 46.17 17.63 40.43
C SER A 710 45.90 18.39 41.74
N PHE A 711 46.74 18.21 42.76
CA PHE A 711 46.53 18.76 44.10
C PHE A 711 47.73 19.58 44.62
N LEU A 712 47.48 20.84 44.96
CA LEU A 712 48.48 21.77 45.51
C LEU A 712 48.35 21.86 47.04
N ASN A 713 49.45 21.67 47.78
CA ASN A 713 49.52 22.02 49.22
C ASN A 713 50.58 23.08 49.48
N ARG A 714 50.44 23.78 50.61
CA ARG A 714 51.36 24.82 51.08
C ARG A 714 51.79 24.57 52.52
N GLU A 715 53.08 24.57 52.78
CA GLU A 715 53.66 24.37 54.11
C GLU A 715 53.46 25.62 54.97
N ARG A 716 53.14 25.43 56.26
CA ARG A 716 52.99 26.51 57.22
C ARG A 716 54.34 27.01 57.73
N GLY A 717 54.48 28.33 57.80
CA GLY A 717 55.65 28.99 58.39
C GLY A 717 55.63 28.97 59.93
N LYS A 718 56.69 29.47 60.55
CA LYS A 718 56.90 29.52 62.00
C LYS A 718 57.55 30.87 62.39
N ALA A 719 57.63 31.16 63.69
CA ALA A 719 58.30 32.37 64.19
C ALA A 719 59.45 32.04 65.14
N GLN A 720 60.45 32.90 65.21
CA GLN A 720 61.60 32.77 66.10
C GLN A 720 62.03 34.15 66.62
N VAL A 721 62.30 34.26 67.92
CA VAL A 721 62.94 35.44 68.53
C VAL A 721 64.35 35.06 68.95
N LEU A 722 65.33 35.88 68.59
CA LEU A 722 66.66 35.90 69.19
C LEU A 722 66.78 37.16 70.07
N LYS A 723 66.85 36.94 71.38
CA LYS A 723 66.91 37.99 72.39
C LYS A 723 68.35 38.27 72.83
N THR A 724 68.69 39.55 72.93
CA THR A 724 69.90 40.04 73.58
C THR A 724 69.59 41.07 74.66
N MET A 725 70.60 41.40 75.48
CA MET A 725 70.60 42.51 76.43
C MET A 725 71.89 43.34 76.26
N ASN A 726 71.77 44.63 75.99
CA ASN A 726 72.89 45.51 75.61
C ASN A 726 73.76 44.94 74.46
N GLY A 727 73.15 44.26 73.49
CA GLY A 727 73.81 43.59 72.37
C GLY A 727 74.52 42.28 72.73
N LEU A 728 74.38 41.77 73.97
CA LEU A 728 74.98 40.52 74.43
C LEU A 728 73.92 39.39 74.53
N PRO A 729 74.27 38.13 74.24
CA PRO A 729 73.35 36.99 74.37
C PRO A 729 73.16 36.52 75.83
N ASP A 730 73.97 36.99 76.77
CA ASP A 730 73.78 36.72 78.19
C ASP A 730 72.69 37.64 78.77
N LEU A 731 71.58 37.04 79.19
CA LEU A 731 70.44 37.72 79.80
C LEU A 731 70.52 37.73 81.34
N GLY A 732 71.56 37.12 81.93
CA GLY A 732 71.75 37.03 83.37
C GLY A 732 70.57 36.37 84.09
N SER A 733 70.09 37.01 85.16
CA SER A 733 68.90 36.56 85.90
C SER A 733 67.58 37.12 85.36
N TYR A 734 67.58 37.81 84.21
CA TYR A 734 66.38 38.40 83.62
C TYR A 734 65.64 37.41 82.71
N SER A 735 64.34 37.64 82.55
CA SER A 735 63.44 36.85 81.72
C SER A 735 62.52 37.80 80.95
N PHE A 736 62.53 37.73 79.62
CA PHE A 736 61.78 38.63 78.73
C PHE A 736 60.68 37.83 78.03
N THR A 737 59.42 38.16 78.29
CA THR A 737 58.28 37.38 77.77
C THR A 737 57.82 37.89 76.41
N PHE A 738 57.72 36.96 75.45
CA PHE A 738 57.22 37.18 74.11
C PHE A 738 55.92 36.41 73.90
N VAL A 739 54.97 37.07 73.25
CA VAL A 739 53.65 36.52 72.96
C VAL A 739 53.42 36.60 71.46
N LEU A 740 53.19 35.46 70.83
CA LEU A 740 52.73 35.34 69.46
C LEU A 740 51.20 35.41 69.45
N ARG A 741 50.67 36.26 68.58
CA ARG A 741 49.26 36.67 68.56
C ARG A 741 48.68 36.70 67.16
N GLN A 742 47.35 36.72 67.09
CA GLN A 742 46.58 37.00 65.88
C GLN A 742 45.50 38.05 66.17
N GLY A 743 45.30 38.99 65.24
CA GLY A 743 44.27 40.04 65.35
C GLY A 743 44.52 41.09 66.45
N ALA A 744 45.76 41.24 66.92
CA ALA A 744 46.12 42.34 67.80
C ALA A 744 46.25 43.65 67.01
N THR A 745 45.76 44.75 67.56
CA THR A 745 45.75 46.10 66.96
C THR A 745 45.81 47.16 68.06
N THR A 746 45.99 48.44 67.71
CA THR A 746 45.83 49.57 68.65
C THR A 746 44.48 49.60 69.39
N PHE A 747 43.47 48.84 68.97
CA PHE A 747 42.16 48.74 69.62
C PHE A 747 41.84 47.36 70.22
N SER A 748 42.72 46.35 70.05
CA SER A 748 42.47 44.97 70.48
C SER A 748 43.77 44.26 70.92
N VAL A 749 43.74 43.56 72.05
CA VAL A 749 44.85 42.70 72.49
C VAL A 749 45.10 41.50 71.59
N GLY A 750 44.16 41.14 70.71
CA GLY A 750 44.23 39.93 69.88
C GLY A 750 44.20 38.63 70.68
N GLU A 751 44.10 37.51 69.98
CA GLU A 751 44.26 36.19 70.57
C GLU A 751 45.73 35.91 70.90
N THR A 752 46.00 35.17 71.97
CA THR A 752 47.34 34.65 72.28
C THR A 752 47.43 33.24 71.74
N LEU A 753 48.26 33.02 70.72
CA LEU A 753 48.51 31.70 70.16
C LEU A 753 49.53 30.95 71.04
N GLU A 754 50.65 31.59 71.34
CA GLU A 754 51.74 30.99 72.11
C GLU A 754 52.50 32.06 72.91
N SER A 755 53.06 31.68 74.06
CA SER A 755 53.75 32.59 74.98
C SER A 755 54.98 31.91 75.56
N MET A 756 56.14 32.56 75.45
CA MET A 756 57.44 32.05 75.86
C MET A 756 58.28 33.15 76.52
N SER A 757 59.33 32.79 77.26
CA SER A 757 60.23 33.76 77.88
C SER A 757 61.70 33.48 77.58
N ALA A 758 62.39 34.46 77.01
CA ALA A 758 63.81 34.44 76.72
C ALA A 758 64.61 34.67 78.01
N ASN A 759 65.51 33.75 78.34
CA ASN A 759 66.31 33.77 79.57
C ASN A 759 67.65 33.03 79.35
N ALA A 760 68.54 33.01 80.35
CA ALA A 760 69.84 32.34 80.22
C ALA A 760 69.75 30.83 79.90
N GLY A 761 68.68 30.15 80.31
CA GLY A 761 68.48 28.71 80.08
C GLY A 761 68.16 28.32 78.63
N ASN A 762 67.68 29.26 77.80
CA ASN A 762 67.49 29.06 76.35
C ASN A 762 68.44 29.94 75.50
N GLY A 763 69.47 30.55 76.11
CA GLY A 763 70.42 31.42 75.40
C GLY A 763 69.75 32.58 74.66
N GLY A 764 68.61 33.06 75.18
CA GLY A 764 67.79 34.08 74.53
C GLY A 764 67.06 33.64 73.25
N THR A 765 67.17 32.38 72.82
CA THR A 765 66.53 31.89 71.59
C THR A 765 65.18 31.24 71.88
N LEU A 766 64.15 31.71 71.19
CA LEU A 766 62.77 31.21 71.26
C LEU A 766 62.31 30.80 69.87
N VAL A 767 62.01 29.51 69.65
CA VAL A 767 61.37 29.03 68.42
C VAL A 767 59.91 28.69 68.76
N PHE A 768 58.97 29.38 68.14
CA PHE A 768 57.54 29.18 68.36
C PHE A 768 57.11 27.88 67.70
N THR A 769 56.40 27.04 68.46
CA THR A 769 55.88 25.76 67.99
C THR A 769 54.59 25.91 67.20
N GLN A 770 53.89 27.04 67.36
CA GLN A 770 52.72 27.40 66.59
C GLN A 770 53.05 27.54 65.09
N GLU A 771 52.33 26.78 64.27
CA GLU A 771 52.39 26.86 62.82
C GLU A 771 51.51 28.01 62.30
N LEU A 772 52.01 28.74 61.33
CA LEU A 772 51.46 30.00 60.84
C LEU A 772 51.09 29.87 59.35
N ILE A 773 49.86 30.26 59.01
CA ILE A 773 49.35 30.16 57.64
C ILE A 773 50.04 31.24 56.79
N PRO A 774 50.71 30.88 55.67
CA PRO A 774 51.47 31.86 54.90
C PRO A 774 50.60 32.97 54.31
N GLY A 775 51.12 34.20 54.35
CA GLY A 775 50.38 35.40 53.94
C GLY A 775 49.22 35.80 54.87
N GLN A 776 49.11 35.23 56.07
CA GLN A 776 48.29 35.81 57.14
C GLN A 776 49.14 36.71 58.05
N THR A 777 48.58 37.85 58.44
CA THR A 777 49.21 38.80 59.36
C THR A 777 49.07 38.35 60.81
N TYR A 778 50.20 38.09 61.46
CA TYR A 778 50.33 37.77 62.87
C TYR A 778 51.07 38.89 63.60
N GLN A 779 51.01 38.90 64.93
CA GLN A 779 51.74 39.85 65.75
C GLN A 779 52.69 39.12 66.68
N ILE A 780 53.97 39.49 66.66
CA ILE A 780 54.91 39.14 67.73
C ILE A 780 54.97 40.32 68.69
N CYS A 781 54.91 40.06 69.99
CA CYS A 781 54.83 41.10 71.01
C CYS A 781 55.76 40.85 72.18
N GLU A 782 56.50 41.86 72.61
CA GLU A 782 57.26 41.86 73.86
C GLU A 782 56.39 42.41 75.01
N ILE A 783 56.49 41.82 76.20
CA ILE A 783 55.95 42.41 77.43
C ILE A 783 57.06 43.22 78.11
N MET A 784 57.00 44.54 77.99
CA MET A 784 57.96 45.48 78.54
C MET A 784 57.87 45.54 80.07
N LEU A 785 59.03 45.43 80.73
CA LEU A 785 59.20 45.80 82.14
C LEU A 785 59.36 47.34 82.26
N PRO A 786 58.89 47.96 83.37
CA PRO A 786 59.02 49.40 83.57
C PRO A 786 60.49 49.83 83.63
N GLY A 787 60.81 50.98 83.04
CA GLY A 787 62.16 51.53 82.98
C GLY A 787 63.10 50.91 81.94
N TRP A 788 62.69 49.88 81.21
CA TRP A 788 63.48 49.26 80.15
C TRP A 788 63.26 49.94 78.78
N LEU A 789 64.27 49.82 77.91
CA LEU A 789 64.16 50.06 76.46
C LEU A 789 64.24 48.73 75.70
N SER A 790 63.65 48.68 74.50
CA SER A 790 63.71 47.55 73.57
C SER A 790 63.93 48.05 72.15
N SER A 791 64.78 47.36 71.39
CA SER A 791 65.02 47.60 69.96
C SER A 791 63.84 47.17 69.08
N PHE A 792 62.82 46.50 69.64
CA PHE A 792 61.67 45.97 68.90
C PHE A 792 61.05 47.01 67.95
N GLY A 793 60.77 48.23 68.44
CA GLY A 793 60.20 49.32 67.63
C GLY A 793 61.17 49.98 66.63
N THR A 794 62.43 49.55 66.58
CA THR A 794 63.40 49.92 65.54
C THR A 794 63.58 48.81 64.49
N PHE A 795 63.33 47.56 64.86
CA PHE A 795 63.39 46.40 63.96
C PHE A 795 62.06 46.17 63.23
N VAL A 796 60.92 46.43 63.88
CA VAL A 796 59.58 46.41 63.26
C VAL A 796 59.06 47.84 63.16
N PRO A 797 59.12 48.49 61.97
CA PRO A 797 58.56 49.81 61.76
C PRO A 797 57.05 49.83 62.05
N ASN A 798 56.58 50.89 62.70
CA ASN A 798 55.19 51.06 63.16
C ASN A 798 54.76 50.10 64.29
N ALA A 799 55.70 49.52 65.05
CA ALA A 799 55.36 48.79 66.28
C ALA A 799 54.45 49.62 67.20
N PHE A 800 53.42 48.97 67.74
CA PHE A 800 52.30 49.59 68.46
C PHE A 800 52.05 48.91 69.80
N MET A 801 51.20 49.50 70.64
CA MET A 801 50.78 48.89 71.91
C MET A 801 49.28 48.56 71.86
N PRO A 802 48.84 47.34 72.19
CA PRO A 802 47.42 47.01 72.21
C PRO A 802 46.84 47.00 73.64
N PRO A 803 45.66 47.59 73.88
CA PRO A 803 44.89 48.52 73.05
C PRO A 803 45.20 49.99 73.40
N ASP A 804 46.38 50.48 73.03
CA ASP A 804 46.71 51.91 73.05
C ASP A 804 46.07 52.59 71.83
N GLY A 805 44.76 52.84 71.96
CA GLY A 805 44.01 53.61 70.98
C GLY A 805 44.54 55.05 70.91
N VAL A 806 44.12 55.82 69.91
CA VAL A 806 44.62 57.19 69.64
C VAL A 806 44.21 58.25 70.70
N VAL A 807 43.85 57.82 71.91
CA VAL A 807 43.44 58.62 73.06
C VAL A 807 44.08 58.03 74.32
N ILE A 808 44.94 58.83 74.98
CA ILE A 808 45.59 58.53 76.27
C ILE A 808 44.58 57.92 77.25
N ASN A 809 44.86 56.70 77.74
CA ASN A 809 43.99 56.02 78.69
C ASN A 809 44.79 55.38 79.84
N PRO A 810 44.93 56.05 81.00
CA PRO A 810 45.70 55.54 82.12
C PRO A 810 45.22 54.20 82.67
N ASN A 811 44.02 53.72 82.35
CA ASN A 811 43.49 52.47 82.90
C ASN A 811 43.88 51.23 82.10
N ILE A 812 44.39 51.40 80.88
CA ILE A 812 44.83 50.31 80.00
C ILE A 812 46.28 49.95 80.33
N ASP A 813 46.62 48.67 80.31
CA ASP A 813 47.99 48.18 80.48
C ASP A 813 48.79 48.43 79.19
N ASN A 814 49.84 49.25 79.27
CA ASN A 814 50.71 49.59 78.14
C ASN A 814 52.08 48.91 78.21
N SER A 815 52.21 47.75 78.87
CA SER A 815 53.44 46.94 78.83
C SER A 815 53.65 46.23 77.49
N ILE A 816 52.58 45.88 76.78
CA ILE A 816 52.67 45.06 75.56
C ILE A 816 53.10 45.93 74.37
N LEU A 817 54.23 45.59 73.74
CA LEU A 817 54.73 46.21 72.50
C LEU A 817 54.70 45.16 71.38
N CYS A 818 53.81 45.35 70.40
CA CYS A 818 53.56 44.44 69.29
C CYS A 818 54.08 44.98 67.95
N GLY A 819 54.32 44.07 67.01
CA GLY A 819 54.60 44.38 65.61
C GLY A 819 54.03 43.33 64.68
N ASP A 820 53.42 43.78 63.59
CA ASP A 820 52.84 42.93 62.54
C ASP A 820 53.93 42.22 61.73
N PHE A 821 53.67 40.98 61.33
CA PHE A 821 54.50 40.22 60.41
C PHE A 821 53.70 39.16 59.64
N GLU A 822 54.30 38.66 58.56
CA GLU A 822 53.79 37.56 57.74
C GLU A 822 54.91 36.56 57.47
N VAL A 823 54.53 35.32 57.18
CA VAL A 823 55.44 34.22 56.79
C VAL A 823 55.18 33.79 55.34
N GLY A 824 56.24 33.40 54.63
CA GLY A 824 56.14 32.61 53.41
C GLY A 824 55.91 31.11 53.70
N PRO A 825 55.65 30.28 52.66
CA PRO A 825 55.56 28.83 52.81
C PRO A 825 56.84 28.25 53.41
N GLY A 826 56.71 27.47 54.49
CA GLY A 826 57.83 26.91 55.25
C GLY A 826 58.76 27.94 55.94
N GLU A 827 58.49 29.25 55.86
CA GLU A 827 59.40 30.27 56.38
C GLU A 827 59.39 30.31 57.92
N THR A 828 60.56 30.16 58.55
CA THR A 828 60.75 30.52 59.97
C THR A 828 61.20 31.97 60.09
N LYS A 829 60.33 32.86 60.56
CA LYS A 829 60.58 34.31 60.65
C LYS A 829 61.41 34.66 61.88
N VAL A 830 62.64 35.15 61.69
CA VAL A 830 63.58 35.46 62.78
C VAL A 830 63.58 36.95 63.14
N PHE A 831 63.22 37.27 64.39
CA PHE A 831 63.25 38.61 64.97
C PHE A 831 64.45 38.78 65.90
N ASN A 832 65.25 39.83 65.72
CA ASN A 832 66.44 40.11 66.53
C ASN A 832 66.16 41.31 67.44
N ILE A 833 66.04 41.08 68.76
CA ILE A 833 65.49 42.06 69.70
C ILE A 833 66.43 42.24 70.91
N ASP A 834 66.97 43.45 71.07
CA ASP A 834 67.86 43.84 72.16
C ASP A 834 67.16 44.72 73.19
N ASN A 835 67.43 44.54 74.49
CA ASN A 835 66.90 45.43 75.53
C ASN A 835 68.01 46.08 76.34
N THR A 836 67.79 47.34 76.71
CA THR A 836 68.65 48.10 77.63
C THR A 836 67.98 48.16 79.00
N PRO A 837 68.68 47.79 80.10
CA PRO A 837 68.13 47.86 81.45
C PRO A 837 67.94 49.31 81.93
N PRO A 838 67.11 49.53 82.97
CA PRO A 838 66.96 50.84 83.59
C PRO A 838 68.29 51.36 84.19
N PRO A 839 68.47 52.69 84.33
CA PRO A 839 67.47 53.74 84.11
C PRO A 839 67.47 54.33 82.70
N GLY A 840 66.34 54.90 82.30
CA GLY A 840 66.16 55.70 81.08
C GLY A 840 65.01 55.26 80.18
N GLY A 841 64.44 54.08 80.42
CA GLY A 841 63.39 53.51 79.58
C GLY A 841 61.96 53.94 79.90
N ARG A 842 61.00 53.12 79.47
CA ARG A 842 59.59 53.52 79.36
C ARG A 842 58.87 53.61 80.71
N ALA A 843 57.98 54.59 80.83
CA ALA A 843 56.98 54.68 81.89
C ALA A 843 55.76 53.82 81.53
N LEU A 844 55.10 53.24 82.55
CA LEU A 844 53.90 52.41 82.41
C LEU A 844 52.71 53.01 83.17
N THR A 845 51.51 52.72 82.68
CA THR A 845 50.25 53.34 83.13
C THR A 845 49.81 52.90 84.54
N ILE A 846 48.86 53.64 85.12
CA ILE A 846 48.05 53.16 86.26
C ILE A 846 47.47 51.76 85.98
N GLY A 847 47.12 51.47 84.72
CA GLY A 847 46.61 50.19 84.24
C GLY A 847 47.59 49.04 84.45
N PHE A 848 48.84 49.21 84.00
CA PHE A 848 49.92 48.25 84.29
C PHE A 848 50.09 48.08 85.81
N TRP A 849 50.37 49.17 86.54
CA TRP A 849 50.70 49.13 87.96
C TRP A 849 49.62 48.49 88.84
N ARG A 850 48.34 48.62 88.47
CA ARG A 850 47.21 48.00 89.17
C ARG A 850 47.03 46.51 88.83
N ASN A 851 47.41 46.09 87.62
CA ASN A 851 47.21 44.71 87.14
C ASN A 851 48.37 43.77 87.51
N TRP A 852 49.60 44.30 87.54
CA TRP A 852 50.85 43.59 87.85
C TRP A 852 51.18 43.67 89.35
N ALA A 853 50.26 43.19 90.18
CA ALA A 853 50.31 43.31 91.63
C ALA A 853 49.80 42.04 92.32
N SER A 854 50.40 41.63 93.45
CA SER A 854 50.08 40.37 94.14
C SER A 854 48.64 40.29 94.65
N CYS A 855 48.03 41.45 94.92
CA CYS A 855 46.67 41.62 95.41
C CYS A 855 45.66 42.00 94.30
N ALA A 856 46.08 42.05 93.02
CA ALA A 856 45.20 42.30 91.90
C ALA A 856 44.17 41.16 91.72
N LYS A 857 43.04 41.47 91.09
CA LYS A 857 42.05 40.46 90.65
C LYS A 857 42.34 39.90 89.26
N SER A 858 43.58 40.00 88.77
CA SER A 858 44.05 39.27 87.61
C SER A 858 44.21 37.78 87.95
N ASN A 859 44.21 36.89 86.94
CA ASN A 859 44.15 35.44 87.14
C ASN A 859 45.49 34.79 87.55
N GLY A 860 46.27 35.44 88.43
CA GLY A 860 47.40 34.83 89.15
C GLY A 860 48.60 34.38 88.31
N LYS A 861 48.78 34.92 87.09
CA LYS A 861 49.88 34.57 86.16
C LYS A 861 50.82 35.73 85.81
N GLN A 862 50.72 36.86 86.51
CA GLN A 862 51.55 38.05 86.30
C GLN A 862 52.49 38.22 87.49
N GLU A 863 53.73 38.65 87.23
CA GLU A 863 54.68 38.97 88.30
C GLU A 863 54.19 40.17 89.13
N PRO A 864 54.42 40.19 90.45
CA PRO A 864 53.98 41.28 91.34
C PRO A 864 54.94 42.47 91.27
N VAL A 865 55.07 43.07 90.07
CA VAL A 865 56.00 44.17 89.78
C VAL A 865 55.68 45.43 90.60
N LEU A 866 54.40 45.68 90.91
CA LEU A 866 54.00 46.74 91.84
C LEU A 866 54.64 46.53 93.21
N ASP A 867 54.48 45.34 93.80
CA ASP A 867 54.95 44.99 95.13
C ASP A 867 56.48 45.08 95.21
N GLN A 868 57.18 44.55 94.20
CA GLN A 868 58.63 44.61 94.08
C GLN A 868 59.13 46.08 93.99
N THR A 869 58.45 46.91 93.20
CA THR A 869 58.80 48.33 93.05
C THR A 869 58.50 49.11 94.32
N LEU A 870 57.35 48.85 94.98
CA LEU A 870 56.95 49.52 96.21
C LEU A 870 57.91 49.22 97.37
N ALA A 871 58.29 47.95 97.52
CA ALA A 871 59.27 47.51 98.51
C ALA A 871 60.69 48.09 98.25
N SER A 872 61.00 48.52 97.02
CA SER A 872 62.31 49.09 96.68
C SER A 872 62.48 50.57 97.08
N PHE A 873 61.41 51.29 97.43
CA PHE A 873 61.53 52.64 97.97
C PHE A 873 62.26 52.63 99.33
N ALA A 874 62.98 53.72 99.62
CA ALA A 874 63.65 53.89 100.91
C ALA A 874 62.64 53.94 102.07
N GLY A 875 62.52 52.83 102.81
CA GLY A 875 61.52 52.64 103.86
C GLY A 875 60.42 51.63 103.52
N GLY A 876 60.42 51.02 102.33
CA GLY A 876 59.47 49.97 101.93
C GLY A 876 58.11 50.48 101.43
N GLY A 877 57.97 51.78 101.21
CA GLY A 877 56.75 52.42 100.74
C GLY A 877 56.96 53.89 100.37
N VAL A 878 55.91 54.56 99.93
CA VAL A 878 55.98 55.94 99.42
C VAL A 878 54.80 56.80 99.88
N TYR A 879 55.08 58.06 100.23
CA TYR A 879 54.03 59.03 100.57
C TYR A 879 53.29 59.53 99.33
N ILE A 880 51.97 59.70 99.44
CA ILE A 880 51.06 60.32 98.46
C ILE A 880 50.18 61.29 99.25
N GLY A 881 50.55 62.57 99.27
CA GLY A 881 50.16 63.43 100.38
C GLY A 881 50.60 62.85 101.74
N ASN A 882 49.76 62.99 102.77
CA ASN A 882 49.99 62.42 104.09
C ASN A 882 49.64 60.91 104.22
N LEU A 883 49.15 60.26 103.16
CA LEU A 883 49.04 58.81 103.13
C LEU A 883 50.41 58.19 102.83
N PHE A 884 50.93 57.35 103.73
CA PHE A 884 51.99 56.42 103.40
C PHE A 884 51.39 55.19 102.71
N VAL A 885 51.98 54.76 101.60
CA VAL A 885 51.55 53.60 100.82
C VAL A 885 52.68 52.58 100.82
N ASP A 886 52.55 51.52 101.61
CA ASP A 886 53.49 50.39 101.67
C ASP A 886 52.83 49.04 101.36
N THR A 887 51.50 48.91 101.51
CA THR A 887 50.79 47.68 101.08
C THR A 887 50.33 47.73 99.63
N CYS A 888 50.38 46.58 98.96
CA CYS A 888 49.78 46.36 97.64
C CYS A 888 48.30 46.81 97.60
N GLN A 889 47.53 46.48 98.64
CA GLN A 889 46.08 46.74 98.69
C GLN A 889 45.77 48.25 98.72
N GLU A 890 46.58 49.05 99.40
CA GLU A 890 46.44 50.51 99.39
C GLU A 890 46.90 51.11 98.07
N ALA A 891 48.03 50.63 97.52
CA ALA A 891 48.51 51.05 96.22
C ALA A 891 47.47 50.77 95.11
N VAL A 892 46.94 49.54 95.04
CA VAL A 892 45.87 49.15 94.12
C VAL A 892 44.60 49.97 94.34
N ARG A 893 44.21 50.31 95.58
CA ARG A 893 43.06 51.19 95.86
C ARG A 893 43.29 52.62 95.37
N ILE A 894 44.45 53.22 95.63
CA ILE A 894 44.80 54.56 95.14
C ILE A 894 44.86 54.59 93.61
N LEU A 895 45.55 53.64 92.97
CA LEU A 895 45.58 53.47 91.51
C LEU A 895 44.17 53.27 90.92
N SER A 896 43.30 52.53 91.62
CA SER A 896 41.89 52.34 91.25
C SER A 896 41.00 53.55 91.58
N LYS A 897 41.53 54.64 92.14
CA LYS A 897 40.79 55.83 92.57
C LYS A 897 39.69 55.48 93.58
N GLN A 898 40.03 54.69 94.60
CA GLN A 898 39.14 54.22 95.66
C GLN A 898 39.59 54.71 97.04
N ASP A 899 38.60 54.91 97.91
CA ASP A 899 38.79 55.18 99.34
C ASP A 899 39.51 54.01 100.02
N VAL A 900 40.69 54.25 100.61
CA VAL A 900 41.60 53.17 101.02
C VAL A 900 41.09 52.35 102.20
N GLY A 901 40.18 52.89 103.00
CA GLY A 901 39.48 52.14 104.06
C GLY A 901 38.33 51.30 103.51
N SER A 902 37.38 51.97 102.83
CA SER A 902 36.08 51.38 102.47
C SER A 902 36.00 50.75 101.08
N GLY A 903 37.00 50.94 100.21
CA GLY A 903 37.01 50.46 98.82
C GLY A 903 35.99 51.16 97.91
N LYS A 904 35.35 52.24 98.36
CA LYS A 904 34.35 52.97 97.58
C LYS A 904 35.01 53.77 96.46
N GLN A 905 34.40 53.75 95.28
CA GLN A 905 34.89 54.47 94.10
C GLN A 905 34.83 56.00 94.28
N LYS A 906 35.93 56.70 93.95
CA LYS A 906 36.14 58.14 94.13
C LYS A 906 36.59 58.86 92.84
N SER A 907 36.37 58.28 91.66
CA SER A 907 36.83 58.83 90.36
C SER A 907 36.38 60.27 90.03
N SER A 908 35.33 60.78 90.68
CA SER A 908 34.85 62.17 90.55
C SER A 908 35.48 63.16 91.54
N ASP A 909 36.43 62.71 92.35
CA ASP A 909 37.16 63.51 93.32
C ASP A 909 38.56 63.89 92.78
N PRO A 910 38.88 65.20 92.63
CA PRO A 910 40.18 65.64 92.11
C PRO A 910 41.39 65.15 92.93
N ALA A 911 41.25 64.96 94.24
CA ALA A 911 42.35 64.50 95.07
C ALA A 911 42.71 63.03 94.77
N PHE A 912 41.70 62.16 94.63
CA PHE A 912 41.92 60.76 94.23
C PHE A 912 42.39 60.63 92.77
N ASN A 913 41.94 61.52 91.86
CA ASN A 913 42.47 61.59 90.50
C ASN A 913 43.98 61.93 90.49
N MET A 914 44.40 62.91 91.29
CA MET A 914 45.81 63.30 91.39
C MET A 914 46.66 62.25 92.12
N ALA A 915 46.17 61.71 93.24
CA ALA A 915 46.87 60.68 94.01
C ALA A 915 47.19 59.43 93.17
N ALA A 916 46.26 58.99 92.31
CA ALA A 916 46.47 57.86 91.42
C ALA A 916 47.59 58.10 90.40
N GLN A 917 47.60 59.28 89.75
CA GLN A 917 48.62 59.62 88.76
C GLN A 917 49.99 59.88 89.40
N LEU A 918 50.01 60.48 90.58
CA LEU A 918 51.23 60.70 91.37
C LEU A 918 51.86 59.38 91.83
N LEU A 919 51.05 58.40 92.24
CA LEU A 919 51.55 57.08 92.65
C LEU A 919 52.17 56.33 91.46
N ALA A 920 51.48 56.26 90.32
CA ALA A 920 52.04 55.66 89.11
C ALA A 920 53.31 56.39 88.62
N ALA A 921 53.35 57.73 88.69
CA ALA A 921 54.52 58.51 88.30
C ALA A 921 55.74 58.20 89.20
N LYS A 922 55.55 58.11 90.53
CA LYS A 922 56.62 57.72 91.45
C LYS A 922 57.08 56.27 91.25
N LEU A 923 56.15 55.33 91.00
CA LEU A 923 56.48 53.93 90.70
C LEU A 923 57.32 53.82 89.41
N ASN A 924 56.95 54.57 88.36
CA ASN A 924 57.72 54.66 87.12
C ASN A 924 59.15 55.17 87.37
N VAL A 925 59.31 56.27 88.13
CA VAL A 925 60.63 56.79 88.51
C VAL A 925 61.44 55.78 89.30
N GLN A 926 60.83 55.09 90.27
CA GLN A 926 61.48 54.10 91.12
C GLN A 926 61.94 52.87 90.34
N ALA A 927 61.19 52.45 89.32
CA ALA A 927 61.59 51.43 88.36
C ALA A 927 62.60 51.92 87.31
N GLY A 928 63.02 53.19 87.36
CA GLY A 928 64.04 53.76 86.49
C GLY A 928 63.52 54.26 85.13
N ALA A 929 62.24 54.59 84.99
CA ALA A 929 61.75 55.27 83.79
C ALA A 929 62.44 56.63 83.58
N GLY A 930 62.62 57.01 82.32
CA GLY A 930 63.18 58.31 81.92
C GLY A 930 62.37 59.48 82.51
N GLN A 931 63.04 60.56 82.88
CA GLN A 931 62.43 61.73 83.52
C GLN A 931 62.76 63.02 82.77
N CYS A 932 61.77 63.90 82.65
CA CYS A 932 61.92 65.25 82.14
C CYS A 932 61.51 66.31 83.18
N PRO A 933 62.01 67.56 83.10
CA PRO A 933 61.75 68.60 84.12
C PRO A 933 60.27 68.86 84.40
N ASN A 934 59.41 68.71 83.39
CA ASN A 934 57.95 68.87 83.53
C ASN A 934 57.35 67.78 84.43
N ALA A 935 57.76 66.51 84.25
CA ALA A 935 57.31 65.40 85.09
C ALA A 935 57.76 65.59 86.55
N VAL A 936 59.04 65.93 86.75
CA VAL A 936 59.62 66.18 88.09
C VAL A 936 58.88 67.32 88.80
N THR A 937 58.64 68.43 88.10
CA THR A 937 57.90 69.58 88.64
C THR A 937 56.46 69.21 89.00
N ALA A 938 55.77 68.47 88.14
CA ALA A 938 54.40 68.03 88.38
C ALA A 938 54.27 67.02 89.53
N MET A 939 55.27 66.14 89.73
CA MET A 939 55.31 65.22 90.88
C MET A 939 55.53 65.98 92.20
N VAL A 940 56.43 66.97 92.23
CA VAL A 940 56.70 67.80 93.43
C VAL A 940 55.50 68.68 93.77
N ALA A 941 54.93 69.40 92.80
CA ALA A 941 53.74 70.21 93.00
C ALA A 941 52.53 69.35 93.40
N GLY A 942 52.40 68.16 92.81
CA GLY A 942 51.36 67.19 93.11
C GLY A 942 51.39 66.64 94.52
N GLN A 943 52.59 66.37 95.05
CA GLN A 943 52.76 66.01 96.46
C GLN A 943 52.36 67.18 97.36
N ALA A 944 52.88 68.39 97.10
CA ALA A 944 52.65 69.56 97.94
C ALA A 944 51.16 69.95 98.09
N ILE A 945 50.34 69.81 97.03
CA ILE A 945 48.89 70.09 97.15
C ILE A 945 48.09 69.00 97.90
N LEU A 946 48.70 67.84 98.17
CA LEU A 946 48.13 66.69 98.90
C LEU A 946 48.74 66.52 100.31
N ASP A 947 49.87 67.18 100.62
CA ASP A 947 50.46 67.25 101.96
C ASP A 947 49.67 68.18 102.90
N GLY A 948 48.99 69.18 102.34
CA GLY A 948 48.22 70.19 103.07
C GLY A 948 48.79 71.60 102.96
N PRO A 949 48.18 72.61 103.59
CA PRO A 949 48.61 74.00 103.46
C PRO A 949 50.01 74.28 104.05
N PRO A 950 50.85 75.11 103.39
CA PRO A 950 50.60 75.90 102.18
C PRO A 950 50.85 75.13 100.87
N PRO A 951 50.18 75.49 99.75
CA PRO A 951 49.32 76.66 99.56
C PRO A 951 47.97 76.55 100.28
N SER A 952 47.30 77.68 100.54
CA SER A 952 46.10 77.74 101.40
C SER A 952 44.88 76.97 100.89
N TYR A 953 44.92 76.44 99.66
CA TYR A 953 43.89 75.58 99.08
C TYR A 953 44.26 74.08 99.09
N ALA A 954 45.49 73.72 99.46
CA ALA A 954 45.94 72.33 99.53
C ALA A 954 45.17 71.52 100.58
N VAL A 955 45.09 70.21 100.39
CA VAL A 955 44.33 69.30 101.26
C VAL A 955 45.25 68.32 101.95
N ASN A 956 44.92 67.93 103.18
CA ASN A 956 45.58 66.82 103.85
C ASN A 956 45.03 65.51 103.27
N PHE A 957 45.63 64.98 102.20
CA PHE A 957 45.20 63.72 101.61
C PHE A 957 45.65 62.54 102.48
N THR A 958 44.72 61.64 102.78
CA THR A 958 44.89 60.48 103.68
C THR A 958 44.27 59.21 103.09
N GLY A 959 43.91 59.24 101.81
CA GLY A 959 43.22 58.13 101.13
C GLY A 959 41.77 57.88 101.56
N MET A 960 41.23 58.62 102.54
CA MET A 960 39.88 58.38 103.09
C MET A 960 39.03 59.66 103.12
N GLY A 961 37.73 59.53 102.81
CA GLY A 961 36.77 60.64 102.86
C GLY A 961 36.54 61.33 101.50
N ASP A 962 36.11 62.58 101.52
CA ASP A 962 35.79 63.39 100.34
C ASP A 962 36.49 64.75 100.40
N TYR A 963 37.07 65.18 99.28
CA TYR A 963 37.87 66.41 99.16
C TYR A 963 37.16 67.46 98.26
N PRO A 964 37.65 68.71 98.17
CA PRO A 964 36.99 69.78 97.43
C PRO A 964 36.89 69.50 95.92
N LYS A 965 35.68 69.26 95.43
CA LYS A 965 35.40 68.90 94.02
C LYS A 965 35.21 70.10 93.09
N LYS A 966 35.42 71.32 93.62
CA LYS A 966 35.36 72.63 92.93
C LYS A 966 36.31 73.62 93.59
N GLY A 967 36.63 74.72 92.92
CA GLY A 967 37.55 75.76 93.41
C GLY A 967 39.00 75.52 93.02
N GLN A 968 39.92 76.30 93.58
CA GLN A 968 41.33 76.35 93.14
C GLN A 968 42.05 74.99 93.24
N PHE A 969 41.85 74.25 94.34
CA PHE A 969 42.36 72.89 94.50
C PHE A 969 41.91 71.96 93.36
N ALA A 970 40.61 71.97 93.04
CA ALA A 970 40.05 71.10 92.01
C ALA A 970 40.56 71.44 90.61
N ALA A 971 40.89 72.70 90.33
CA ALA A 971 41.53 73.08 89.07
C ALA A 971 42.97 72.56 89.01
N GLU A 972 43.77 72.87 90.04
CA GLU A 972 45.20 72.55 90.04
C GLU A 972 45.46 71.04 90.09
N ALA A 973 44.72 70.30 90.92
CA ALA A 973 44.81 68.85 91.01
C ALA A 973 44.50 68.15 89.67
N ASN A 974 43.51 68.64 88.91
CA ASN A 974 43.20 68.07 87.59
C ASN A 974 44.25 68.46 86.52
N ASN A 975 44.80 69.68 86.56
CA ASN A 975 45.88 70.11 85.66
C ASN A 975 47.15 69.25 85.86
N LEU A 976 47.58 69.10 87.10
CA LEU A 976 48.75 68.29 87.46
C LEU A 976 48.50 66.80 87.18
N ALA A 977 47.29 66.30 87.44
CA ALA A 977 46.92 64.91 87.12
C ALA A 977 46.99 64.65 85.61
N THR A 978 46.56 65.60 84.78
CA THR A 978 46.66 65.51 83.31
C THR A 978 48.12 65.50 82.84
N THR A 979 48.98 66.29 83.49
CA THR A 979 50.42 66.32 83.19
C THR A 979 51.09 64.98 83.55
N LEU A 980 50.77 64.42 84.73
CA LEU A 980 51.29 63.11 85.12
C LEU A 980 50.66 61.95 84.33
N ASP A 981 49.45 62.10 83.80
CA ASP A 981 48.86 61.15 82.85
C ASP A 981 49.71 61.07 81.58
N GLN A 982 50.04 62.22 80.98
CA GLN A 982 50.92 62.30 79.83
C GLN A 982 52.31 61.69 80.12
N TYR A 983 52.82 61.80 81.36
CA TYR A 983 54.06 61.12 81.76
C TYR A 983 53.90 59.60 81.80
N ASN A 984 52.90 59.09 82.52
CA ASN A 984 52.67 57.66 82.72
C ASN A 984 52.33 56.90 81.42
N ASN A 985 51.88 57.62 80.39
CA ASN A 985 51.60 57.08 79.05
C ASN A 985 52.77 57.34 78.04
N ASN A 986 53.92 57.87 78.48
CA ASN A 986 55.11 58.24 77.68
C ASN A 986 55.00 59.46 76.74
N TYR A 987 53.91 60.23 76.76
CA TYR A 987 53.73 61.41 75.88
C TYR A 987 54.44 62.68 76.37
N LEU A 988 54.66 62.86 77.68
CA LEU A 988 55.19 64.12 78.23
C LEU A 988 56.70 64.32 78.00
N CYS A 989 57.49 63.25 78.14
CA CYS A 989 58.96 63.33 78.08
C CYS A 989 59.49 62.91 76.70
N THR A 990 58.88 63.46 75.64
CA THR A 990 59.12 63.10 74.23
C THR A 990 60.32 63.82 73.62
N GLY A 991 61.50 63.55 74.20
CA GLY A 991 62.81 63.79 73.58
C GLY A 991 63.61 65.01 74.06
N PRO A 992 64.95 65.03 73.83
CA PRO A 992 65.76 63.90 73.39
C PRO A 992 65.85 62.80 74.46
#